data_AF-A0A5K1ISU2-F1
#
_entry.id   AF-A0A5K1ISU2-F1
#
_cell.length_a   1.000
_cell.length_b   1.000
_cell.length_c   1.000
_cell.angle_alpha   90.00
_cell.angle_beta   90.00
_cell.angle_gamma   90.00
#
_symmetry.space_group_name_H-M   'P 1'
#
loop_
_entity.id
_entity.type
_entity.pdbx_description
1 polymer ?
#
loop_
_entity_poly.entity_id
_entity_poly.type
_entity_poly.pdbx_seq_one_letter_code
_entity_poly.pdbx_strand_id
1 'polypeptide(L)'
;MLVHTAQVRGRKIAWDKREVVQHGLNADRIKFDLDSEFRGCDSYQVVLCGPSLESPKRYIPDKDMTVAVPPSLMESTGPVSTCLLGYVGGEVRVVTAQERYPLVVVESGFTGPLDPGEEQPDLWAQIMSAEAARIEAELVREAAETARADAEAKRIAAEKARETASAEAVKAANEAAAKAEQAARQAEDRVTAAIAEVAEAEQARTEAEKARAAAESSRAEAEAARIAAESKRESAEAKRKADSAKAVADASAATSAANAAAGKADAAAQTATDGEASRVAAETARAKAEQARATAETGRVEAEATRAANETKRTETFNTKLVSWNSKVDAACKKATDTASKAAQDAKTATDAAIAKTEEATQAAVAKAQTATDNATTAANKAEAAVAQLPVPSGNVLKGEAESTFINLHDSWKAPILKGKVLGQSNQLTTTGKNLLGGERYVSGYNIRGFKNILKPNTKYTYSSSGITDGKAGFKLLAFNAQQSKEIGLTVGYIKNASETFTTPENIGEFEELFLGGNYTDAGKNCINSHFQIEEGAKATAYEPYTGGKPSPSPDCPQEITNLNKAELVVAGKNLLGIYSLPNQPDSGISASMENDKSVIVNGMTTSSNIDIKIIDDNTRVTLLAGVYTLSVDSIGFPKDCIFFIRNASDNTWLANTNVENPTITISLDKPTIISECSVRVPTAGTKFSNARIAVQLEVGGNATGYTAPATKALTPIDLKGNELCSLPNGVTDEVVIDAEGNVSLIKRTKQYDWNCAQVIKGTGRNYAVDKVLDIGANYTGLVAEKAINTVNNTIGICYVNQKMIYVTVPESVTTKEQANQLYGGMKVIYQLAEPQTIPLGKVELPALPEATSNVWNDGNIPANVYINYLKDVNIAFADLESKLTQAVVAAAANL
;
A
#
# COMPACT_ATOMS: atom_id res chain seq x y z
N MET A 1 27.55 -73.87 96.27
CA MET A 1 27.66 -73.23 94.95
C MET A 1 27.29 -74.24 93.90
N LEU A 2 26.03 -74.30 93.53
CA LEU A 2 25.50 -75.24 92.55
C LEU A 2 25.61 -74.64 91.14
N VAL A 3 25.99 -75.46 90.17
CA VAL A 3 25.98 -75.08 88.76
C VAL A 3 24.87 -75.85 88.07
N HIS A 4 23.95 -75.11 87.45
CA HIS A 4 22.82 -75.61 86.69
C HIS A 4 23.19 -75.59 85.21
N THR A 5 23.22 -76.75 84.57
CA THR A 5 23.63 -76.88 83.16
C THR A 5 22.40 -76.80 82.24
N ALA A 6 22.34 -75.74 81.46
CA ALA A 6 21.36 -75.54 80.39
C ALA A 6 21.91 -76.14 79.08
N GLN A 7 21.44 -77.33 78.71
CA GLN A 7 21.78 -77.96 77.43
C GLN A 7 20.90 -77.38 76.32
N VAL A 8 21.53 -76.70 75.36
CA VAL A 8 20.87 -76.10 74.20
C VAL A 8 21.04 -77.01 73.00
N ARG A 9 19.97 -77.66 72.54
CA ARG A 9 19.96 -78.57 71.39
C ARG A 9 18.76 -78.30 70.50
N GLY A 10 18.98 -78.05 69.20
CA GLY A 10 17.90 -77.77 68.25
C GLY A 10 17.03 -76.59 68.70
N ARG A 11 17.68 -75.53 69.21
CA ARG A 11 17.08 -74.33 69.80
C ARG A 11 16.18 -74.54 71.02
N LYS A 12 16.18 -75.71 71.66
CA LYS A 12 15.46 -75.94 72.93
C LYS A 12 16.44 -76.06 74.09
N ILE A 13 16.07 -75.54 75.25
CA ILE A 13 16.84 -75.67 76.49
C ILE A 13 16.27 -76.83 77.32
N ALA A 14 17.16 -77.67 77.85
CA ALA A 14 16.87 -78.67 78.87
C ALA A 14 17.85 -78.51 80.04
N TRP A 15 17.34 -78.68 81.26
CA TRP A 15 18.07 -78.44 82.51
C TRP A 15 18.44 -79.76 83.20
N ASP A 16 19.64 -79.83 83.78
CA ASP A 16 20.07 -80.94 84.64
C ASP A 16 19.44 -80.91 86.05
N LYS A 17 19.36 -79.72 86.67
CA LYS A 17 18.78 -79.45 88.00
C LYS A 17 17.97 -78.16 87.95
N ARG A 18 16.73 -78.19 88.46
CA ARG A 18 15.70 -77.17 88.19
C ARG A 18 15.24 -76.32 89.38
N GLU A 19 15.86 -76.42 90.55
CA GLU A 19 15.39 -75.74 91.77
C GLU A 19 16.50 -74.88 92.41
N VAL A 20 16.14 -73.68 92.86
CA VAL A 20 16.99 -72.69 93.56
C VAL A 20 16.21 -72.13 94.78
N VAL A 21 16.88 -71.68 95.84
CA VAL A 21 16.21 -71.27 97.11
C VAL A 21 16.13 -69.75 97.27
N GLN A 22 15.00 -69.27 97.77
CA GLN A 22 14.73 -67.85 98.03
C GLN A 22 15.73 -67.24 99.02
N HIS A 23 16.14 -66.00 98.79
CA HIS A 23 17.16 -65.24 99.53
C HIS A 23 18.59 -65.84 99.54
N GLY A 24 18.90 -66.78 98.65
CA GLY A 24 20.25 -67.36 98.49
C GLY A 24 21.30 -66.39 97.91
N LEU A 25 21.81 -65.47 98.72
CA LEU A 25 22.77 -64.44 98.28
C LEU A 25 24.07 -65.05 97.67
N ASN A 26 24.31 -64.76 96.38
CA ASN A 26 25.53 -65.06 95.61
C ASN A 26 25.96 -66.55 95.52
N ALA A 27 25.01 -67.49 95.65
CA ALA A 27 25.34 -68.91 95.79
C ALA A 27 25.39 -69.73 94.49
N ASP A 28 24.55 -69.51 93.47
CA ASP A 28 24.39 -70.46 92.34
C ASP A 28 24.64 -69.84 90.94
N ARG A 29 25.01 -70.67 89.95
CA ARG A 29 25.31 -70.25 88.57
C ARG A 29 24.62 -71.13 87.53
N ILE A 30 24.36 -70.56 86.36
CA ILE A 30 23.86 -71.24 85.16
C ILE A 30 24.99 -71.36 84.14
N LYS A 31 25.22 -72.55 83.58
CA LYS A 31 26.18 -72.79 82.49
C LYS A 31 25.48 -73.32 81.25
N PHE A 32 25.74 -72.71 80.08
CA PHE A 32 25.13 -73.12 78.81
C PHE A 32 26.05 -74.06 78.02
N ASP A 33 25.56 -75.26 77.71
CA ASP A 33 26.23 -76.18 76.77
C ASP A 33 25.52 -76.17 75.42
N LEU A 34 26.20 -75.69 74.39
CA LEU A 34 25.66 -75.33 73.08
C LEU A 34 25.86 -76.45 72.03
N ASP A 35 24.98 -76.55 71.04
CA ASP A 35 25.23 -77.34 69.81
C ASP A 35 26.03 -76.56 68.76
N SER A 36 26.28 -77.18 67.61
CA SER A 36 26.98 -76.57 66.48
C SER A 36 26.22 -75.39 65.85
N GLU A 37 24.90 -75.28 66.00
CA GLU A 37 24.15 -74.13 65.50
C GLU A 37 24.46 -72.88 66.35
N PHE A 38 24.36 -73.00 67.68
CA PHE A 38 24.69 -71.88 68.56
C PHE A 38 26.19 -71.59 68.57
N ARG A 39 27.08 -72.61 68.60
CA ARG A 39 28.55 -72.41 68.59
C ARG A 39 29.07 -71.70 67.35
N GLY A 40 28.28 -71.60 66.28
CA GLY A 40 28.57 -70.79 65.08
C GLY A 40 28.22 -69.30 65.22
N CYS A 41 28.03 -68.79 66.44
CA CYS A 41 27.77 -67.39 66.74
C CYS A 41 28.99 -66.69 67.36
N ASP A 42 29.17 -65.41 67.03
CA ASP A 42 30.33 -64.60 67.44
C ASP A 42 30.21 -64.11 68.89
N SER A 43 28.98 -63.89 69.37
CA SER A 43 28.69 -63.49 70.74
C SER A 43 27.28 -63.88 71.20
N TYR A 44 27.04 -63.81 72.50
CA TYR A 44 25.83 -64.34 73.14
C TYR A 44 25.27 -63.36 74.18
N GLN A 45 23.95 -63.37 74.36
CA GLN A 45 23.28 -62.76 75.52
C GLN A 45 22.26 -63.74 76.10
N VAL A 46 22.21 -63.82 77.43
CA VAL A 46 21.22 -64.59 78.18
C VAL A 46 20.18 -63.61 78.72
N VAL A 47 18.90 -63.88 78.46
CA VAL A 47 17.78 -63.12 79.05
C VAL A 47 17.15 -63.97 80.14
N LEU A 48 17.05 -63.42 81.35
CA LEU A 48 16.41 -64.05 82.50
C LEU A 48 15.24 -63.18 82.97
N CYS A 49 14.10 -63.83 83.24
CA CYS A 49 12.92 -63.18 83.82
C CYS A 49 12.29 -64.10 84.87
N GLY A 50 11.82 -63.54 85.97
CA GLY A 50 11.16 -64.26 87.06
C GLY A 50 10.22 -63.33 87.84
N PRO A 51 9.48 -63.85 88.83
CA PRO A 51 8.32 -63.15 89.41
C PRO A 51 8.64 -61.79 90.04
N SER A 52 9.81 -61.65 90.65
CA SER A 52 10.28 -60.42 91.33
C SER A 52 11.06 -59.45 90.41
N LEU A 53 11.06 -59.64 89.09
CA LEU A 53 11.61 -58.66 88.14
C LEU A 53 10.49 -57.99 87.33
N GLU A 54 10.37 -56.67 87.42
CA GLU A 54 9.43 -55.86 86.62
C GLU A 54 9.64 -55.98 85.10
N SER A 55 10.84 -56.37 84.66
CA SER A 55 11.16 -56.61 83.25
C SER A 55 12.30 -57.62 83.06
N PRO A 56 12.35 -58.36 81.92
CA PRO A 56 13.41 -59.31 81.62
C PRO A 56 14.79 -58.63 81.56
N LYS A 57 15.75 -59.11 82.37
CA LYS A 57 17.11 -58.57 82.40
C LYS A 57 18.05 -59.39 81.53
N ARG A 58 18.97 -58.70 80.86
CA ARG A 58 19.98 -59.31 79.98
C ARG A 58 21.32 -59.39 80.67
N TYR A 59 21.99 -60.53 80.50
CA TYR A 59 23.30 -60.84 81.04
C TYR A 59 24.21 -61.33 79.91
N ILE A 60 25.46 -60.90 79.92
CA ILE A 60 26.48 -61.42 79.00
C ILE A 60 27.15 -62.59 79.74
N PRO A 61 27.12 -63.82 79.18
CA PRO A 61 27.82 -64.95 79.79
C PRO A 61 29.33 -64.73 79.75
N ASP A 62 30.04 -65.29 80.73
CA ASP A 62 31.50 -65.28 80.73
C ASP A 62 32.08 -66.19 79.63
N LYS A 63 33.42 -66.22 79.52
CA LYS A 63 34.13 -67.00 78.48
C LYS A 63 33.84 -68.51 78.53
N ASP A 64 33.36 -69.03 79.67
CA ASP A 64 33.00 -70.43 79.87
C ASP A 64 31.48 -70.67 79.68
N MET A 65 30.78 -69.71 79.06
CA MET A 65 29.33 -69.70 78.86
C MET A 65 28.52 -69.77 80.16
N THR A 66 29.02 -69.13 81.23
CA THR A 66 28.40 -69.18 82.58
C THR A 66 27.91 -67.80 83.05
N VAL A 67 26.78 -67.76 83.75
CA VAL A 67 26.15 -66.57 84.36
C VAL A 67 25.84 -66.86 85.83
N ALA A 68 26.06 -65.91 86.74
CA ALA A 68 25.63 -66.06 88.14
C ALA A 68 24.14 -65.72 88.29
N VAL A 69 23.40 -66.49 89.10
CA VAL A 69 21.96 -66.23 89.33
C VAL A 69 21.82 -64.95 90.19
N PRO A 70 21.19 -63.87 89.68
CA PRO A 70 21.07 -62.61 90.41
C PRO A 70 20.18 -62.76 91.67
N PRO A 71 20.57 -62.19 92.83
CA PRO A 71 19.75 -62.20 94.04
C PRO A 71 18.30 -61.72 93.84
N SER A 72 18.07 -60.71 93.01
CA SER A 72 16.73 -60.18 92.73
C SER A 72 15.78 -61.17 92.05
N LEU A 73 16.31 -62.21 91.38
CA LEU A 73 15.50 -63.31 90.84
C LEU A 73 15.12 -64.35 91.91
N MET A 74 15.74 -64.29 93.09
CA MET A 74 15.52 -65.18 94.23
C MET A 74 14.81 -64.48 95.39
N GLU A 75 14.23 -63.29 95.17
CA GLU A 75 13.44 -62.57 96.18
C GLU A 75 12.00 -63.10 96.32
N SER A 76 11.49 -63.82 95.32
CA SER A 76 10.16 -64.42 95.33
C SER A 76 10.18 -65.80 94.66
N THR A 77 9.28 -66.68 95.10
CA THR A 77 9.18 -68.05 94.59
C THR A 77 8.48 -68.12 93.23
N GLY A 78 8.84 -69.11 92.40
CA GLY A 78 8.26 -69.32 91.07
C GLY A 78 9.26 -69.52 89.93
N PRO A 79 8.78 -69.72 88.69
CA PRO A 79 9.62 -70.10 87.55
C PRO A 79 10.45 -68.94 86.99
N VAL A 80 11.70 -69.23 86.65
CA VAL A 80 12.63 -68.33 85.96
C VAL A 80 12.71 -68.72 84.49
N SER A 81 12.11 -67.91 83.63
CA SER A 81 12.16 -68.07 82.18
C SER A 81 13.53 -67.65 81.65
N THR A 82 14.20 -68.57 80.94
CA THR A 82 15.52 -68.35 80.34
C THR A 82 15.43 -68.37 78.81
N CYS A 83 16.18 -67.47 78.17
CA CYS A 83 16.32 -67.44 76.71
C CYS A 83 17.75 -67.07 76.32
N LEU A 84 18.35 -67.83 75.40
CA LEU A 84 19.68 -67.56 74.86
C LEU A 84 19.57 -66.98 73.45
N LEU A 85 20.26 -65.85 73.24
CA LEU A 85 20.39 -65.14 71.97
C LEU A 85 21.83 -65.33 71.45
N GLY A 86 21.99 -65.85 70.24
CA GLY A 86 23.27 -65.93 69.52
C GLY A 86 23.32 -64.91 68.39
N TYR A 87 24.41 -64.15 68.32
CA TYR A 87 24.62 -63.05 67.37
C TYR A 87 25.75 -63.38 66.38
N VAL A 88 25.63 -62.92 65.13
CA VAL A 88 26.72 -62.93 64.14
C VAL A 88 26.78 -61.58 63.45
N GLY A 89 27.97 -60.98 63.35
CA GLY A 89 28.14 -59.65 62.78
C GLY A 89 27.41 -58.51 63.52
N GLY A 90 26.94 -58.76 64.75
CA GLY A 90 26.16 -57.80 65.56
C GLY A 90 24.65 -57.97 65.48
N GLU A 91 24.11 -58.74 64.53
CA GLU A 91 22.67 -59.04 64.43
C GLU A 91 22.31 -60.37 65.11
N VAL A 92 21.08 -60.48 65.62
CA VAL A 92 20.57 -61.72 66.25
C VAL A 92 20.38 -62.79 65.17
N ARG A 93 21.23 -63.81 65.17
CA ARG A 93 21.17 -64.92 64.21
C ARG A 93 20.25 -66.05 64.66
N VAL A 94 20.24 -66.35 65.95
CA VAL A 94 19.50 -67.50 66.51
C VAL A 94 19.02 -67.24 67.93
N VAL A 95 17.85 -67.79 68.27
CA VAL A 95 17.16 -67.63 69.54
C VAL A 95 16.62 -68.98 70.00
N THR A 96 16.67 -69.27 71.30
CA THR A 96 16.05 -70.47 71.86
C THR A 96 14.52 -70.34 71.95
N ALA A 97 13.81 -71.41 71.61
CA ALA A 97 12.38 -71.53 71.86
C ALA A 97 12.08 -71.56 73.37
N GLN A 98 10.89 -71.08 73.74
CA GLN A 98 10.44 -71.01 75.14
C GLN A 98 10.50 -72.38 75.83
N GLU A 99 11.03 -72.40 77.05
CA GLU A 99 11.22 -73.61 77.83
C GLU A 99 9.89 -74.21 78.28
N ARG A 100 9.72 -75.53 78.12
CA ARG A 100 8.52 -76.24 78.60
C ARG A 100 8.58 -76.53 80.11
N TYR A 101 9.78 -76.58 80.69
CA TYR A 101 10.03 -76.91 82.10
C TYR A 101 11.20 -76.06 82.64
N PRO A 102 10.94 -74.80 83.03
CA PRO A 102 11.99 -73.87 83.47
C PRO A 102 12.59 -74.22 84.83
N LEU A 103 13.65 -73.50 85.18
CA LEU A 103 14.24 -73.36 86.53
C LEU A 103 13.21 -72.69 87.48
N VAL A 104 13.20 -73.01 88.78
CA VAL A 104 12.17 -72.56 89.75
C VAL A 104 12.78 -72.17 91.11
N VAL A 105 12.26 -71.11 91.74
CA VAL A 105 12.65 -70.64 93.09
C VAL A 105 11.66 -71.11 94.17
N VAL A 106 12.14 -71.55 95.35
CA VAL A 106 11.34 -72.10 96.48
C VAL A 106 11.59 -71.38 97.85
N GLU A 107 10.62 -71.43 98.78
CA GLU A 107 10.41 -70.46 99.90
C GLU A 107 11.33 -70.58 101.15
N SER A 108 11.30 -69.57 102.04
CA SER A 108 11.95 -69.50 103.37
C SER A 108 10.96 -69.31 104.56
N GLY A 109 11.39 -68.88 105.78
CA GLY A 109 10.57 -68.90 107.03
C GLY A 109 10.44 -67.58 107.85
N PHE A 110 9.50 -67.50 108.82
CA PHE A 110 8.77 -66.26 109.23
C PHE A 110 8.93 -65.74 110.70
N THR A 111 8.76 -64.41 110.96
CA THR A 111 8.64 -63.74 112.31
C THR A 111 7.76 -62.45 112.30
N GLY A 112 7.22 -61.95 113.44
CA GLY A 112 6.01 -61.06 113.51
C GLY A 112 6.03 -59.70 114.30
N PRO A 113 4.85 -59.00 114.49
CA PRO A 113 4.72 -57.51 114.60
C PRO A 113 3.90 -56.94 115.80
N LEU A 114 3.64 -55.59 115.87
CA LEU A 114 2.33 -54.93 116.22
C LEU A 114 2.35 -53.36 116.38
N ASP A 115 1.15 -52.74 116.29
CA ASP A 115 0.72 -51.31 116.27
C ASP A 115 0.18 -50.84 117.68
N PRO A 116 0.14 -49.54 118.12
CA PRO A 116 -1.02 -48.62 117.91
C PRO A 116 -0.77 -47.08 118.13
N GLY A 117 -1.82 -46.25 118.29
CA GLY A 117 -1.73 -44.78 118.56
C GLY A 117 -2.56 -44.19 119.74
N GLU A 118 -2.57 -42.85 119.80
CA GLU A 118 -3.34 -41.87 120.64
C GLU A 118 -3.04 -41.61 122.16
N GLU A 119 -2.93 -40.31 122.49
CA GLU A 119 -2.97 -39.55 123.79
C GLU A 119 -1.86 -39.69 124.90
N GLN A 120 -1.80 -38.68 125.80
CA GLN A 120 -0.67 -38.20 126.67
C GLN A 120 -0.70 -38.65 128.17
N PRO A 121 0.26 -38.30 129.09
CA PRO A 121 1.70 -37.90 129.01
C PRO A 121 2.66 -38.53 130.09
N ASP A 122 3.99 -38.27 129.99
CA ASP A 122 5.01 -38.01 131.05
C ASP A 122 6.47 -38.36 130.58
N LEU A 123 7.51 -38.36 131.45
CA LEU A 123 8.68 -37.49 131.19
C LEU A 123 10.11 -38.00 131.52
N TRP A 124 10.36 -38.97 132.43
CA TRP A 124 11.73 -39.32 132.92
C TRP A 124 12.74 -39.76 131.84
N ALA A 125 12.27 -40.09 130.63
CA ALA A 125 13.11 -40.50 129.49
C ALA A 125 14.03 -39.40 128.91
N GLN A 126 13.85 -38.13 129.29
CA GLN A 126 14.52 -36.99 128.62
C GLN A 126 16.04 -36.90 128.82
N ILE A 127 16.60 -37.36 129.95
CA ILE A 127 18.02 -37.06 130.28
C ILE A 127 19.01 -37.92 129.49
N MET A 128 18.76 -39.22 129.33
CA MET A 128 19.67 -40.13 128.61
C MET A 128 19.77 -39.83 127.11
N SER A 129 18.80 -39.10 126.56
CA SER A 129 18.78 -38.61 125.17
C SER A 129 19.94 -37.62 124.88
N ALA A 130 20.39 -36.85 125.88
CA ALA A 130 21.24 -35.68 125.67
C ALA A 130 22.68 -36.01 125.23
N GLU A 131 23.30 -37.08 125.73
CA GLU A 131 24.72 -37.38 125.40
C GLU A 131 24.87 -38.02 124.00
N ALA A 132 23.87 -38.81 123.57
CA ALA A 132 23.84 -39.36 122.21
C ALA A 132 23.82 -38.24 121.15
N ALA A 133 23.01 -37.20 121.40
CA ALA A 133 22.90 -36.04 120.52
C ALA A 133 24.23 -35.27 120.33
N ARG A 134 25.15 -35.32 121.30
CA ARG A 134 26.44 -34.60 121.22
C ARG A 134 27.41 -35.23 120.21
N ILE A 135 27.48 -36.55 120.16
CA ILE A 135 28.37 -37.26 119.21
C ILE A 135 27.84 -37.12 117.78
N GLU A 136 26.51 -37.20 117.61
CA GLU A 136 25.84 -36.97 116.34
C GLU A 136 26.11 -35.55 115.81
N ALA A 137 26.07 -34.53 116.67
CA ALA A 137 26.38 -33.15 116.30
C ALA A 137 27.81 -32.94 115.75
N GLU A 138 28.81 -33.67 116.26
CA GLU A 138 30.20 -33.54 115.78
C GLU A 138 30.41 -34.18 114.40
N LEU A 139 29.79 -35.34 114.14
CA LEU A 139 29.78 -35.95 112.80
C LEU A 139 29.06 -35.07 111.78
N VAL A 140 27.96 -34.42 112.18
CA VAL A 140 27.26 -33.42 111.36
C VAL A 140 28.17 -32.23 111.02
N ARG A 141 29.03 -31.78 111.95
CA ARG A 141 29.98 -30.69 111.72
C ARG A 141 31.04 -31.05 110.65
N GLU A 142 31.59 -32.25 110.68
CA GLU A 142 32.57 -32.70 109.67
C GLU A 142 31.95 -32.90 108.28
N ALA A 143 30.72 -33.42 108.22
CA ALA A 143 29.94 -33.49 106.99
C ALA A 143 29.65 -32.08 106.42
N ALA A 144 29.31 -31.12 107.28
CA ALA A 144 29.07 -29.73 106.88
C ALA A 144 30.32 -29.03 106.33
N GLU A 145 31.49 -29.25 106.93
CA GLU A 145 32.75 -28.66 106.44
C GLU A 145 33.20 -29.26 105.11
N THR A 146 32.96 -30.57 104.90
CA THR A 146 33.17 -31.22 103.60
C THR A 146 32.24 -30.63 102.53
N ALA A 147 30.95 -30.46 102.85
CA ALA A 147 29.97 -29.84 101.95
C ALA A 147 30.33 -28.37 101.62
N ARG A 148 30.94 -27.64 102.56
CA ARG A 148 31.44 -26.27 102.34
C ARG A 148 32.60 -26.24 101.34
N ALA A 149 33.52 -27.18 101.43
CA ALA A 149 34.64 -27.30 100.48
C ALA A 149 34.14 -27.63 99.05
N ASP A 150 33.20 -28.57 98.92
CA ASP A 150 32.56 -28.90 97.64
C ASP A 150 31.80 -27.72 97.04
N ALA A 151 31.10 -26.92 97.86
CA ALA A 151 30.40 -25.73 97.43
C ALA A 151 31.38 -24.66 96.89
N GLU A 152 32.52 -24.46 97.56
CA GLU A 152 33.55 -23.51 97.11
C GLU A 152 34.24 -23.97 95.82
N ALA A 153 34.52 -25.27 95.67
CA ALA A 153 35.03 -25.83 94.41
C ALA A 153 34.06 -25.62 93.24
N LYS A 154 32.74 -25.82 93.47
CA LYS A 154 31.69 -25.54 92.48
C LYS A 154 31.60 -24.04 92.15
N ARG A 155 31.74 -23.15 93.15
CA ARG A 155 31.76 -21.69 92.95
C ARG A 155 32.94 -21.27 92.06
N ILE A 156 34.13 -21.79 92.31
CA ILE A 156 35.34 -21.49 91.51
C ILE A 156 35.17 -21.99 90.06
N ALA A 157 34.61 -23.18 89.85
CA ALA A 157 34.32 -23.70 88.52
C ALA A 157 33.30 -22.83 87.75
N ALA A 158 32.23 -22.39 88.43
CA ALA A 158 31.24 -21.49 87.85
C ALA A 158 31.80 -20.10 87.52
N GLU A 159 32.67 -19.54 88.36
CA GLU A 159 33.34 -18.26 88.13
C GLU A 159 34.21 -18.33 86.86
N LYS A 160 35.05 -19.36 86.75
CA LYS A 160 35.91 -19.59 85.58
C LYS A 160 35.11 -19.81 84.28
N ALA A 161 33.96 -20.46 84.36
CA ALA A 161 33.04 -20.60 83.23
C ALA A 161 32.47 -19.24 82.81
N ARG A 162 32.09 -18.37 83.76
CA ARG A 162 31.59 -17.02 83.48
C ARG A 162 32.66 -16.13 82.84
N GLU A 163 33.90 -16.18 83.34
CA GLU A 163 35.04 -15.45 82.76
C GLU A 163 35.28 -15.86 81.29
N THR A 164 35.24 -17.18 81.02
CA THR A 164 35.43 -17.72 79.66
C THR A 164 34.32 -17.24 78.71
N ALA A 165 33.06 -17.40 79.12
CA ALA A 165 31.91 -16.96 78.32
C ALA A 165 31.90 -15.44 78.08
N SER A 166 32.34 -14.64 79.06
CA SER A 166 32.49 -13.19 78.92
C SER A 166 33.56 -12.82 77.89
N ALA A 167 34.73 -13.47 77.94
CA ALA A 167 35.81 -13.25 76.99
C ALA A 167 35.41 -13.62 75.54
N GLU A 168 34.68 -14.73 75.36
CA GLU A 168 34.13 -15.15 74.06
C GLU A 168 33.08 -14.17 73.53
N ALA A 169 32.18 -13.68 74.38
CA ALA A 169 31.18 -12.67 74.00
C ALA A 169 31.83 -11.34 73.58
N VAL A 170 32.85 -10.87 74.30
CA VAL A 170 33.62 -9.66 73.94
C VAL A 170 34.35 -9.85 72.61
N LYS A 171 34.95 -11.02 72.37
CA LYS A 171 35.61 -11.34 71.11
C LYS A 171 34.61 -11.30 69.94
N ALA A 172 33.45 -11.95 70.08
CA ALA A 172 32.41 -11.95 69.05
C ALA A 172 31.86 -10.54 68.75
N ALA A 173 31.66 -9.71 69.78
CA ALA A 173 31.24 -8.32 69.62
C ALA A 173 32.27 -7.48 68.85
N ASN A 174 33.56 -7.63 69.15
CA ASN A 174 34.64 -6.94 68.46
C ASN A 174 34.76 -7.37 66.98
N GLU A 175 34.63 -8.67 66.69
CA GLU A 175 34.61 -9.18 65.31
C GLU A 175 33.40 -8.68 64.51
N ALA A 176 32.24 -8.53 65.14
CA ALA A 176 31.05 -7.93 64.51
C ALA A 176 31.25 -6.43 64.23
N ALA A 177 31.82 -5.68 65.18
CA ALA A 177 32.12 -4.26 65.00
C ALA A 177 33.11 -4.00 63.86
N ALA A 178 34.19 -4.78 63.78
CA ALA A 178 35.18 -4.67 62.69
C ALA A 178 34.57 -4.93 61.30
N LYS A 179 33.67 -5.91 61.18
CA LYS A 179 32.94 -6.18 59.92
C LYS A 179 31.99 -5.05 59.54
N ALA A 180 31.29 -4.45 60.52
CA ALA A 180 30.43 -3.30 60.29
C ALA A 180 31.21 -2.07 59.83
N GLU A 181 32.37 -1.81 60.43
CA GLU A 181 33.26 -0.71 60.02
C GLU A 181 33.82 -0.92 58.60
N GLN A 182 34.23 -2.15 58.26
CA GLN A 182 34.68 -2.48 56.90
C GLN A 182 33.56 -2.27 55.86
N ALA A 183 32.33 -2.64 56.18
CA ALA A 183 31.17 -2.42 55.30
C ALA A 183 30.84 -0.93 55.14
N ALA A 184 30.97 -0.12 56.20
CA ALA A 184 30.78 1.32 56.14
C ALA A 184 31.82 2.00 55.22
N ARG A 185 33.10 1.65 55.36
CA ARG A 185 34.18 2.17 54.49
C ARG A 185 33.93 1.82 53.02
N GLN A 186 33.54 0.57 52.73
CA GLN A 186 33.19 0.16 51.36
C GLN A 186 31.97 0.90 50.78
N ALA A 187 31.04 1.37 51.61
CA ALA A 187 29.93 2.20 51.16
C ALA A 187 30.40 3.64 50.85
N GLU A 188 31.27 4.21 51.68
CA GLU A 188 31.87 5.53 51.48
C GLU A 188 32.75 5.60 50.23
N ASP A 189 33.57 4.58 49.97
CA ASP A 189 34.37 4.43 48.74
C ASP A 189 33.47 4.42 47.49
N ARG A 190 32.34 3.70 47.53
CA ARG A 190 31.36 3.62 46.42
C ARG A 190 30.67 4.94 46.16
N VAL A 191 30.28 5.67 47.22
CA VAL A 191 29.70 7.01 47.08
C VAL A 191 30.71 7.98 46.48
N THR A 192 31.97 7.92 46.91
CA THR A 192 33.05 8.75 46.38
C THR A 192 33.31 8.49 44.90
N ALA A 193 33.36 7.21 44.49
CA ALA A 193 33.49 6.83 43.08
C ALA A 193 32.31 7.34 42.22
N ALA A 194 31.08 7.16 42.70
CA ALA A 194 29.88 7.64 41.98
C ALA A 194 29.85 9.18 41.83
N ILE A 195 30.34 9.93 42.83
CA ILE A 195 30.47 11.39 42.74
C ILE A 195 31.49 11.79 41.66
N ALA A 196 32.62 11.07 41.55
CA ALA A 196 33.62 11.32 40.52
C ALA A 196 33.08 11.06 39.11
N GLU A 197 32.40 9.92 38.88
CA GLU A 197 31.77 9.59 37.60
C GLU A 197 30.74 10.65 37.17
N VAL A 198 29.92 11.16 38.10
CA VAL A 198 28.95 12.23 37.83
C VAL A 198 29.65 13.55 37.46
N ALA A 199 30.77 13.88 38.11
CA ALA A 199 31.54 15.08 37.79
C ALA A 199 32.17 15.02 36.39
N GLU A 200 32.73 13.88 36.00
CA GLU A 200 33.27 13.65 34.65
C GLU A 200 32.17 13.71 33.58
N ALA A 201 31.02 13.09 33.84
CA ALA A 201 29.87 13.12 32.93
C ALA A 201 29.32 14.55 32.74
N GLU A 202 29.27 15.35 33.79
CA GLU A 202 28.80 16.75 33.73
C GLU A 202 29.80 17.66 33.02
N GLN A 203 31.11 17.41 33.16
CA GLN A 203 32.13 18.09 32.35
C GLN A 203 31.96 17.76 30.87
N ALA A 204 31.84 16.47 30.51
CA ALA A 204 31.64 16.03 29.13
C ALA A 204 30.37 16.62 28.51
N ARG A 205 29.26 16.67 29.28
CA ARG A 205 28.01 17.33 28.87
C ARG A 205 28.22 18.83 28.60
N THR A 206 29.00 19.51 29.44
CA THR A 206 29.29 20.94 29.30
C THR A 206 30.15 21.25 28.07
N GLU A 207 31.12 20.39 27.76
CA GLU A 207 31.96 20.51 26.56
C GLU A 207 31.15 20.25 25.28
N ALA A 208 30.30 19.22 25.27
CA ALA A 208 29.38 18.94 24.16
C ALA A 208 28.40 20.09 23.91
N GLU A 209 27.87 20.72 24.96
CA GLU A 209 26.96 21.86 24.84
C GLU A 209 27.67 23.12 24.28
N LYS A 210 28.93 23.37 24.66
CA LYS A 210 29.75 24.44 24.05
C LYS A 210 29.98 24.18 22.56
N ALA A 211 30.30 22.94 22.17
CA ALA A 211 30.46 22.57 20.77
C ALA A 211 29.15 22.75 19.97
N ARG A 212 28.02 22.35 20.55
CA ARG A 212 26.68 22.56 19.97
C ARG A 212 26.36 24.05 19.77
N ALA A 213 26.68 24.90 20.75
CA ALA A 213 26.48 26.35 20.65
C ALA A 213 27.34 26.99 19.55
N ALA A 214 28.61 26.58 19.41
CA ALA A 214 29.48 27.04 18.34
C ALA A 214 28.96 26.63 16.95
N ALA A 215 28.52 25.38 16.79
CA ALA A 215 27.92 24.90 15.53
C ALA A 215 26.61 25.63 15.18
N GLU A 216 25.79 25.96 16.18
CA GLU A 216 24.56 26.75 15.99
C GLU A 216 24.87 28.18 15.52
N SER A 217 25.90 28.83 16.07
CA SER A 217 26.37 30.16 15.61
C SER A 217 26.82 30.12 14.15
N SER A 218 27.64 29.13 13.78
CA SER A 218 28.09 28.95 12.39
C SER A 218 26.94 28.69 11.42
N ARG A 219 25.89 27.97 11.87
CA ARG A 219 24.67 27.75 11.07
C ARG A 219 23.88 29.05 10.87
N ALA A 220 23.79 29.89 11.89
CA ALA A 220 23.11 31.18 11.79
C ALA A 220 23.80 32.13 10.80
N GLU A 221 25.14 32.16 10.79
CA GLU A 221 25.94 32.92 9.82
C GLU A 221 25.74 32.40 8.38
N ALA A 222 25.76 31.07 8.19
CA ALA A 222 25.51 30.46 6.89
C ALA A 222 24.09 30.73 6.35
N GLU A 223 23.08 30.69 7.21
CA GLU A 223 21.69 30.98 6.83
C GLU A 223 21.50 32.48 6.49
N ALA A 224 22.14 33.39 7.22
CA ALA A 224 22.16 34.81 6.88
C ALA A 224 22.79 35.06 5.49
N ALA A 225 23.88 34.36 5.17
CA ALA A 225 24.49 34.41 3.85
C ALA A 225 23.59 33.83 2.75
N ARG A 226 22.87 32.73 3.02
CA ARG A 226 21.88 32.13 2.10
C ARG A 226 20.73 33.10 1.80
N ILE A 227 20.16 33.74 2.83
CA ILE A 227 19.10 34.76 2.69
C ILE A 227 19.59 35.92 1.80
N ALA A 228 20.81 36.43 2.04
CA ALA A 228 21.37 37.52 1.24
C ALA A 228 21.66 37.14 -0.23
N ALA A 229 21.93 35.87 -0.52
CA ALA A 229 22.03 35.35 -1.88
C ALA A 229 20.65 35.22 -2.53
N GLU A 230 19.65 34.75 -1.78
CA GLU A 230 18.29 34.54 -2.26
C GLU A 230 17.59 35.86 -2.64
N SER A 231 17.71 36.93 -1.83
CA SER A 231 17.17 38.24 -2.20
C SER A 231 17.81 38.84 -3.47
N LYS A 232 19.07 38.49 -3.78
CA LYS A 232 19.70 38.84 -5.06
C LYS A 232 19.12 38.02 -6.22
N ARG A 233 18.84 36.73 -6.00
CA ARG A 233 18.19 35.84 -6.97
C ARG A 233 16.78 36.31 -7.30
N GLU A 234 15.99 36.68 -6.30
CA GLU A 234 14.65 37.27 -6.46
C GLU A 234 14.69 38.55 -7.31
N SER A 235 15.64 39.46 -7.02
CA SER A 235 15.83 40.71 -7.77
C SER A 235 16.19 40.45 -9.23
N ALA A 236 17.06 39.47 -9.50
CA ALA A 236 17.43 39.07 -10.86
C ALA A 236 16.26 38.42 -11.61
N GLU A 237 15.46 37.58 -10.94
CA GLU A 237 14.29 36.92 -11.53
C GLU A 237 13.15 37.93 -11.82
N ALA A 238 12.96 38.92 -10.95
CA ALA A 238 12.04 40.03 -11.20
C ALA A 238 12.44 40.82 -12.45
N LYS A 239 13.74 41.12 -12.63
CA LYS A 239 14.25 41.73 -13.87
C LYS A 239 14.03 40.83 -15.08
N ARG A 240 14.35 39.53 -14.99
CA ARG A 240 14.14 38.58 -16.10
C ARG A 240 12.68 38.54 -16.56
N LYS A 241 11.73 38.58 -15.62
CA LYS A 241 10.29 38.64 -15.92
C LYS A 241 9.91 39.95 -16.63
N ALA A 242 10.42 41.09 -16.17
CA ALA A 242 10.17 42.39 -16.80
C ALA A 242 10.74 42.45 -18.23
N ASP A 243 11.97 42.00 -18.43
CA ASP A 243 12.61 41.92 -19.76
C ASP A 243 11.84 40.98 -20.70
N SER A 244 11.36 39.83 -20.20
CA SER A 244 10.54 38.88 -20.96
C SER A 244 9.18 39.49 -21.36
N ALA A 245 8.51 40.19 -20.44
CA ALA A 245 7.25 40.86 -20.73
C ALA A 245 7.42 41.97 -21.79
N LYS A 246 8.52 42.71 -21.74
CA LYS A 246 8.86 43.69 -22.77
C LYS A 246 9.07 43.02 -24.14
N ALA A 247 9.82 41.92 -24.19
CA ALA A 247 10.05 41.19 -25.45
C ALA A 247 8.74 40.68 -26.10
N VAL A 248 7.77 40.22 -25.29
CA VAL A 248 6.44 39.83 -25.79
C VAL A 248 5.68 41.05 -26.34
N ALA A 249 5.70 42.19 -25.64
CA ALA A 249 5.05 43.41 -26.10
C ALA A 249 5.66 43.95 -27.41
N ASP A 250 6.99 43.95 -27.51
CA ASP A 250 7.73 44.34 -28.73
C ASP A 250 7.36 43.41 -29.91
N ALA A 251 7.27 42.10 -29.67
CA ALA A 251 6.86 41.12 -30.68
C ALA A 251 5.40 41.31 -31.13
N SER A 252 4.46 41.55 -30.21
CA SER A 252 3.06 41.85 -30.55
C SER A 252 2.91 43.15 -31.36
N ALA A 253 3.71 44.18 -31.05
CA ALA A 253 3.76 45.40 -31.85
C ALA A 253 4.31 45.13 -33.26
N ALA A 254 5.37 44.33 -33.41
CA ALA A 254 5.94 43.94 -34.70
C ALA A 254 4.94 43.15 -35.56
N THR A 255 4.24 42.16 -34.99
CA THR A 255 3.16 41.42 -35.67
C THR A 255 2.03 42.35 -36.14
N SER A 256 1.63 43.30 -35.30
CA SER A 256 0.58 44.27 -35.64
C SER A 256 0.99 45.18 -36.82
N ALA A 257 2.25 45.62 -36.84
CA ALA A 257 2.82 46.39 -37.94
C ALA A 257 2.93 45.57 -39.24
N ALA A 258 3.31 44.29 -39.16
CA ALA A 258 3.38 43.39 -40.30
C ALA A 258 1.99 43.15 -40.91
N ASN A 259 0.97 42.88 -40.09
CA ASN A 259 -0.41 42.72 -40.55
C ASN A 259 -0.95 43.99 -41.23
N ALA A 260 -0.65 45.17 -40.67
CA ALA A 260 -1.01 46.45 -41.27
C ALA A 260 -0.27 46.73 -42.59
N ALA A 261 0.94 46.20 -42.78
CA ALA A 261 1.67 46.29 -44.05
C ALA A 261 1.09 45.32 -45.10
N ALA A 262 0.72 44.10 -44.70
CA ALA A 262 0.07 43.11 -45.58
C ALA A 262 -1.25 43.67 -46.15
N GLY A 263 -2.15 44.16 -45.30
CA GLY A 263 -3.43 44.72 -45.76
C GLY A 263 -3.29 45.95 -46.68
N LYS A 264 -2.18 46.71 -46.57
CA LYS A 264 -1.85 47.78 -47.53
C LYS A 264 -1.36 47.24 -48.87
N ALA A 265 -0.60 46.14 -48.86
CA ALA A 265 -0.16 45.47 -50.09
C ALA A 265 -1.35 44.88 -50.85
N ASP A 266 -2.28 44.23 -50.15
CA ASP A 266 -3.51 43.67 -50.74
C ASP A 266 -4.38 44.76 -51.39
N ALA A 267 -4.59 45.88 -50.70
CA ALA A 267 -5.33 47.03 -51.24
C ALA A 267 -4.65 47.64 -52.49
N ALA A 268 -3.31 47.68 -52.53
CA ALA A 268 -2.56 48.12 -53.69
C ALA A 268 -2.66 47.13 -54.87
N ALA A 269 -2.64 45.83 -54.60
CA ALA A 269 -2.82 44.77 -55.60
C ALA A 269 -4.23 44.80 -56.22
N GLN A 270 -5.27 45.02 -55.41
CA GLN A 270 -6.63 45.21 -55.92
C GLN A 270 -6.71 46.46 -56.81
N THR A 271 -6.16 47.59 -56.36
CA THR A 271 -6.13 48.85 -57.13
C THR A 271 -5.44 48.67 -58.50
N ALA A 272 -4.34 47.91 -58.55
CA ALA A 272 -3.66 47.58 -59.80
C ALA A 272 -4.50 46.68 -60.72
N THR A 273 -5.23 45.72 -60.15
CA THR A 273 -6.14 44.82 -60.89
C THR A 273 -7.29 45.59 -61.52
N ASP A 274 -7.93 46.49 -60.77
CA ASP A 274 -9.03 47.33 -61.26
C ASP A 274 -8.57 48.32 -62.35
N GLY A 275 -7.36 48.85 -62.19
CA GLY A 275 -6.69 49.69 -63.21
C GLY A 275 -6.41 48.93 -64.51
N GLU A 276 -5.94 47.69 -64.42
CA GLU A 276 -5.68 46.85 -65.60
C GLU A 276 -6.98 46.44 -66.29
N ALA A 277 -8.03 46.08 -65.54
CA ALA A 277 -9.36 45.83 -66.11
C ALA A 277 -9.90 47.05 -66.89
N SER A 278 -9.70 48.26 -66.34
CA SER A 278 -10.05 49.52 -67.00
C SER A 278 -9.23 49.76 -68.28
N ARG A 279 -7.93 49.45 -68.27
CA ARG A 279 -7.05 49.53 -69.44
C ARG A 279 -7.46 48.55 -70.54
N VAL A 280 -7.79 47.31 -70.19
CA VAL A 280 -8.27 46.27 -71.12
C VAL A 280 -9.59 46.67 -71.77
N ALA A 281 -10.52 47.26 -71.01
CA ALA A 281 -11.78 47.78 -71.55
C ALA A 281 -11.55 48.91 -72.57
N ALA A 282 -10.66 49.86 -72.26
CA ALA A 282 -10.30 50.95 -73.16
C ALA A 282 -9.62 50.44 -74.46
N GLU A 283 -8.71 49.48 -74.34
CA GLU A 283 -8.03 48.87 -75.49
C GLU A 283 -8.99 48.06 -76.37
N THR A 284 -9.97 47.38 -75.75
CA THR A 284 -11.06 46.69 -76.48
C THR A 284 -11.92 47.68 -77.27
N ALA A 285 -12.21 48.85 -76.71
CA ALA A 285 -12.92 49.92 -77.43
C ALA A 285 -12.09 50.48 -78.59
N ARG A 286 -10.77 50.67 -78.39
CA ARG A 286 -9.83 51.09 -79.45
C ARG A 286 -9.77 50.09 -80.59
N ALA A 287 -9.71 48.79 -80.30
CA ALA A 287 -9.71 47.73 -81.31
C ALA A 287 -11.00 47.71 -82.15
N LYS A 288 -12.17 47.91 -81.53
CA LYS A 288 -13.45 48.04 -82.25
C LYS A 288 -13.49 49.26 -83.17
N ALA A 289 -12.97 50.40 -82.71
CA ALA A 289 -12.89 51.62 -83.53
C ALA A 289 -11.96 51.43 -84.74
N GLU A 290 -10.81 50.76 -84.54
CA GLU A 290 -9.87 50.45 -85.62
C GLU A 290 -10.44 49.43 -86.62
N GLN A 291 -11.20 48.43 -86.15
CA GLN A 291 -11.93 47.51 -87.03
C GLN A 291 -12.97 48.25 -87.88
N ALA A 292 -13.71 49.20 -87.31
CA ALA A 292 -14.64 50.04 -88.07
C ALA A 292 -13.91 50.90 -89.12
N ARG A 293 -12.73 51.45 -88.78
CA ARG A 293 -11.87 52.19 -89.72
C ARG A 293 -11.38 51.31 -90.87
N ALA A 294 -10.96 50.07 -90.58
CA ALA A 294 -10.53 49.12 -91.60
C ALA A 294 -11.67 48.75 -92.56
N THR A 295 -12.87 48.48 -92.05
CA THR A 295 -14.06 48.22 -92.88
C THR A 295 -14.41 49.41 -93.78
N ALA A 296 -14.32 50.63 -93.26
CA ALA A 296 -14.53 51.84 -94.06
C ALA A 296 -13.49 52.03 -95.17
N GLU A 297 -12.22 51.71 -94.89
CA GLU A 297 -11.15 51.76 -95.89
C GLU A 297 -11.31 50.67 -96.97
N THR A 298 -11.76 49.46 -96.62
CA THR A 298 -12.14 48.43 -97.60
C THR A 298 -13.23 48.94 -98.54
N GLY A 299 -14.30 49.54 -98.00
CA GLY A 299 -15.36 50.14 -98.82
C GLY A 299 -14.86 51.28 -99.73
N ARG A 300 -13.88 52.07 -99.26
CA ARG A 300 -13.20 53.09 -100.08
C ARG A 300 -12.38 52.46 -101.23
N VAL A 301 -11.70 51.36 -100.97
CA VAL A 301 -10.93 50.61 -101.97
C VAL A 301 -11.85 49.97 -103.01
N GLU A 302 -12.99 49.41 -102.62
CA GLU A 302 -13.99 48.86 -103.55
C GLU A 302 -14.61 49.95 -104.46
N ALA A 303 -14.91 51.13 -103.90
CA ALA A 303 -15.36 52.28 -104.66
C ALA A 303 -14.30 52.76 -105.67
N GLU A 304 -13.03 52.78 -105.27
CA GLU A 304 -11.91 53.15 -106.14
C GLU A 304 -11.62 52.09 -107.23
N ALA A 305 -11.77 50.80 -106.92
CA ALA A 305 -11.71 49.73 -107.90
C ALA A 305 -12.85 49.84 -108.93
N THR A 306 -14.05 50.22 -108.48
CA THR A 306 -15.20 50.51 -109.36
C THR A 306 -14.92 51.72 -110.26
N ARG A 307 -14.30 52.78 -109.71
CA ARG A 307 -13.84 53.95 -110.49
C ARG A 307 -12.81 53.55 -111.56
N ALA A 308 -11.83 52.73 -111.19
CA ALA A 308 -10.81 52.22 -112.12
C ALA A 308 -11.41 51.33 -113.22
N ALA A 309 -12.36 50.45 -112.90
CA ALA A 309 -13.05 49.62 -113.89
C ALA A 309 -13.87 50.46 -114.90
N ASN A 310 -14.50 51.54 -114.44
CA ASN A 310 -15.18 52.49 -115.32
C ASN A 310 -14.19 53.25 -116.22
N GLU A 311 -13.00 53.58 -115.72
CA GLU A 311 -11.91 54.21 -116.49
C GLU A 311 -11.36 53.26 -117.57
N THR A 312 -11.22 51.96 -117.26
CA THR A 312 -10.85 50.92 -118.24
C THR A 312 -11.87 50.85 -119.37
N LYS A 313 -13.18 50.77 -119.06
CA LYS A 313 -14.26 50.77 -120.08
C LYS A 313 -14.24 52.03 -120.96
N ARG A 314 -13.96 53.20 -120.38
CA ARG A 314 -13.78 54.45 -121.14
C ARG A 314 -12.61 54.34 -122.13
N THR A 315 -11.52 53.69 -121.70
CA THR A 315 -10.31 53.48 -122.49
C THR A 315 -10.51 52.42 -123.58
N GLU A 316 -11.22 51.32 -123.31
CA GLU A 316 -11.63 50.32 -124.30
C GLU A 316 -12.51 50.93 -125.41
N THR A 317 -13.46 51.78 -125.01
CA THR A 317 -14.32 52.53 -125.96
C THR A 317 -13.50 53.46 -126.86
N PHE A 318 -12.45 54.10 -126.31
CA PHE A 318 -11.51 54.90 -127.08
C PHE A 318 -10.64 54.05 -128.02
N ASN A 319 -10.09 52.95 -127.53
CA ASN A 319 -9.26 52.03 -128.31
C ASN A 319 -10.04 51.36 -129.46
N THR A 320 -11.33 51.09 -129.28
CA THR A 320 -12.20 50.56 -130.35
C THR A 320 -12.34 51.55 -131.51
N LYS A 321 -12.43 52.86 -131.22
CA LYS A 321 -12.40 53.92 -132.24
C LYS A 321 -11.03 53.99 -132.93
N LEU A 322 -9.94 53.76 -132.19
CA LEU A 322 -8.58 53.74 -132.74
C LEU A 322 -8.33 52.53 -133.67
N VAL A 323 -8.85 51.34 -133.33
CA VAL A 323 -8.74 50.13 -134.19
C VAL A 323 -9.50 50.31 -135.51
N SER A 324 -10.68 50.93 -135.48
CA SER A 324 -11.41 51.31 -136.70
C SER A 324 -10.57 52.20 -137.62
N TRP A 325 -9.82 53.14 -137.05
CA TRP A 325 -8.89 54.01 -137.79
C TRP A 325 -7.69 53.21 -138.36
N ASN A 326 -7.06 52.36 -137.55
CA ASN A 326 -5.90 51.54 -137.96
C ASN A 326 -6.22 50.52 -139.06
N SER A 327 -7.44 49.96 -139.11
CA SER A 327 -7.84 49.02 -140.16
C SER A 327 -7.74 49.58 -141.59
N LYS A 328 -7.74 50.92 -141.75
CA LYS A 328 -7.51 51.60 -143.03
C LYS A 328 -6.03 51.74 -143.39
N VAL A 329 -5.14 51.60 -142.40
CA VAL A 329 -3.68 51.68 -142.52
C VAL A 329 -3.07 50.30 -142.80
N ASP A 330 -3.61 49.24 -142.19
CA ASP A 330 -3.08 47.86 -142.30
C ASP A 330 -3.09 47.29 -143.74
N ALA A 331 -3.96 47.79 -144.61
CA ALA A 331 -3.97 47.43 -146.03
C ALA A 331 -2.66 47.78 -146.77
N ALA A 332 -1.90 48.77 -146.28
CA ALA A 332 -0.65 49.21 -146.88
C ALA A 332 0.59 48.44 -146.40
N CYS A 333 0.57 47.86 -145.19
CA CYS A 333 1.76 47.29 -144.55
C CYS A 333 1.99 45.78 -144.81
N LYS A 334 0.98 45.04 -145.31
CA LYS A 334 1.01 43.57 -145.44
C LYS A 334 2.07 43.01 -146.44
N LYS A 335 2.81 43.87 -147.15
CA LYS A 335 3.78 43.45 -148.18
C LYS A 335 5.24 43.34 -147.68
N ALA A 336 5.55 43.78 -146.46
CA ALA A 336 6.94 44.05 -146.04
C ALA A 336 7.53 43.10 -144.98
N THR A 337 6.71 42.30 -144.28
CA THR A 337 7.09 41.81 -142.92
C THR A 337 7.42 40.32 -142.82
N ASP A 338 7.04 39.48 -143.80
CA ASP A 338 7.11 38.00 -143.71
C ASP A 338 8.55 37.42 -143.66
N THR A 339 9.59 38.26 -143.76
CA THR A 339 11.00 37.83 -143.82
C THR A 339 11.75 37.94 -142.47
N ALA A 340 11.25 38.67 -141.48
CA ALA A 340 12.00 39.05 -140.28
C ALA A 340 11.92 38.09 -139.07
N SER A 341 11.74 36.79 -139.35
CA SER A 341 12.12 35.61 -138.54
C SER A 341 12.12 35.72 -136.99
N LYS A 342 11.28 34.96 -136.26
CA LYS A 342 11.42 33.50 -136.04
C LYS A 342 12.72 33.02 -135.35
N ALA A 343 13.70 33.90 -135.04
CA ALA A 343 15.09 33.48 -134.86
C ALA A 343 15.67 33.47 -133.43
N ALA A 344 15.16 34.22 -132.44
CA ALA A 344 15.85 34.39 -131.15
C ALA A 344 14.92 34.46 -129.93
N GLN A 345 14.02 33.47 -129.82
CA GLN A 345 13.04 33.33 -128.74
C GLN A 345 13.67 32.81 -127.41
N ASP A 346 15.00 32.70 -127.36
CA ASP A 346 15.74 31.89 -126.39
C ASP A 346 16.60 32.69 -125.37
N ALA A 347 16.64 34.03 -125.48
CA ALA A 347 17.39 34.90 -124.56
C ALA A 347 16.73 35.07 -123.18
N LYS A 348 16.16 33.99 -122.62
CA LYS A 348 15.31 34.00 -121.41
C LYS A 348 16.11 33.82 -120.10
N THR A 349 17.41 33.60 -120.17
CA THR A 349 18.31 33.48 -119.00
C THR A 349 18.98 34.83 -118.73
N ALA A 350 18.59 35.53 -117.64
CA ALA A 350 19.41 36.52 -116.88
C ALA A 350 18.59 37.52 -116.00
N THR A 351 17.35 37.23 -115.58
CA THR A 351 16.56 38.18 -114.75
C THR A 351 16.08 37.62 -113.40
N ASP A 352 16.83 36.69 -112.81
CA ASP A 352 16.65 36.24 -111.42
C ASP A 352 17.27 37.21 -110.38
N ALA A 353 17.82 38.35 -110.82
CA ALA A 353 18.64 39.24 -109.98
C ALA A 353 17.91 40.48 -109.44
N ALA A 354 16.57 40.48 -109.42
CA ALA A 354 15.78 41.65 -109.01
C ALA A 354 14.67 41.32 -107.98
N ILE A 355 15.10 41.15 -106.71
CA ILE A 355 14.40 41.69 -105.52
C ILE A 355 13.01 41.03 -105.26
N ALA A 356 12.87 40.00 -104.43
CA ALA A 356 13.36 39.88 -103.05
C ALA A 356 12.92 41.06 -102.15
N LYS A 357 11.62 41.22 -101.86
CA LYS A 357 11.15 42.15 -100.81
C LYS A 357 9.77 41.94 -100.14
N THR A 358 9.17 40.74 -100.15
CA THR A 358 7.84 40.54 -99.50
C THR A 358 7.59 39.20 -98.79
N GLU A 359 8.58 38.33 -98.61
CA GLU A 359 8.37 36.97 -98.06
C GLU A 359 8.82 36.76 -96.60
N GLU A 360 9.57 37.69 -95.99
CA GLU A 360 10.07 37.52 -94.61
C GLU A 360 9.10 37.97 -93.49
N ALA A 361 8.10 38.80 -93.78
CA ALA A 361 7.18 39.30 -92.75
C ALA A 361 6.12 38.26 -92.32
N THR A 362 5.76 37.34 -93.21
CA THR A 362 4.61 36.44 -93.05
C THR A 362 4.95 35.18 -92.25
N GLN A 363 6.23 34.82 -92.11
CA GLN A 363 6.67 33.64 -91.34
C GLN A 363 6.96 33.95 -89.86
N ALA A 364 7.11 35.23 -89.48
CA ALA A 364 7.36 35.63 -88.08
C ALA A 364 6.08 35.70 -87.21
N ALA A 365 4.91 35.90 -87.82
CA ALA A 365 3.64 36.06 -87.09
C ALA A 365 3.05 34.72 -86.60
N VAL A 366 3.22 33.64 -87.38
CA VAL A 366 2.72 32.30 -87.03
C VAL A 366 3.51 31.69 -85.87
N ALA A 367 4.83 31.91 -85.81
CA ALA A 367 5.67 31.44 -84.70
C ALA A 367 5.27 32.07 -83.34
N LYS A 368 4.92 33.37 -83.32
CA LYS A 368 4.53 34.08 -82.10
C LYS A 368 3.18 33.61 -81.52
N ALA A 369 2.24 33.19 -82.38
CA ALA A 369 0.96 32.63 -81.93
C ALA A 369 1.17 31.29 -81.21
N GLN A 370 2.01 30.41 -81.76
CA GLN A 370 2.34 29.12 -81.14
C GLN A 370 3.04 29.31 -79.77
N THR A 371 4.01 30.22 -79.68
CA THR A 371 4.71 30.52 -78.41
C THR A 371 3.77 31.05 -77.32
N ALA A 372 2.68 31.75 -77.66
CA ALA A 372 1.70 32.22 -76.68
C ALA A 372 0.83 31.07 -76.13
N THR A 373 0.44 30.11 -76.98
CA THR A 373 -0.29 28.90 -76.57
C THR A 373 0.60 27.97 -75.73
N ASP A 374 1.85 27.75 -76.13
CA ASP A 374 2.79 26.90 -75.40
C ASP A 374 3.15 27.48 -74.02
N ASN A 375 3.24 28.81 -73.91
CA ASN A 375 3.45 29.50 -72.63
C ASN A 375 2.22 29.45 -71.70
N ALA A 376 0.98 29.47 -72.24
CA ALA A 376 -0.22 29.31 -71.43
C ALA A 376 -0.33 27.90 -70.84
N THR A 377 -0.04 26.87 -71.64
CA THR A 377 0.04 25.47 -71.17
C THR A 377 1.19 25.27 -70.17
N THR A 378 2.34 25.92 -70.38
CA THR A 378 3.48 25.87 -69.45
C THR A 378 3.20 26.61 -68.14
N ALA A 379 2.39 27.68 -68.15
CA ALA A 379 2.00 28.42 -66.94
C ALA A 379 0.95 27.66 -66.11
N ALA A 380 -0.03 27.01 -66.76
CA ALA A 380 -0.98 26.14 -66.08
C ALA A 380 -0.27 24.95 -65.39
N ASN A 381 0.60 24.25 -66.13
CA ASN A 381 1.39 23.14 -65.58
C ASN A 381 2.40 23.60 -64.50
N LYS A 382 2.84 24.87 -64.50
CA LYS A 382 3.64 25.45 -63.42
C LYS A 382 2.82 25.83 -62.18
N ALA A 383 1.54 26.18 -62.33
CA ALA A 383 0.66 26.44 -61.19
C ALA A 383 0.34 25.14 -60.43
N GLU A 384 0.02 24.05 -61.15
CA GLU A 384 -0.17 22.72 -60.54
C GLU A 384 1.14 22.16 -59.96
N ALA A 385 2.29 22.37 -60.63
CA ALA A 385 3.59 21.98 -60.07
C ALA A 385 4.04 22.83 -58.86
N ALA A 386 3.59 24.09 -58.74
CA ALA A 386 3.90 24.94 -57.58
C ALA A 386 3.10 24.53 -56.34
N VAL A 387 1.84 24.08 -56.51
CA VAL A 387 1.06 23.46 -55.42
C VAL A 387 1.70 22.14 -54.97
N ALA A 388 2.32 21.39 -55.89
CA ALA A 388 3.10 20.18 -55.59
C ALA A 388 4.54 20.46 -55.08
N GLN A 389 4.98 21.72 -55.01
CA GLN A 389 6.32 22.13 -54.52
C GLN A 389 6.29 23.04 -53.29
N LEU A 390 5.12 23.30 -52.71
CA LEU A 390 5.09 23.63 -51.28
C LEU A 390 5.67 22.43 -50.53
N PRO A 391 6.75 22.59 -49.73
CA PRO A 391 7.17 21.53 -48.84
C PRO A 391 6.09 21.41 -47.76
N VAL A 392 5.13 20.51 -47.97
CA VAL A 392 4.40 19.89 -46.86
C VAL A 392 5.50 19.39 -45.92
N PRO A 393 5.57 19.84 -44.66
CA PRO A 393 6.62 19.41 -43.76
C PRO A 393 6.59 17.87 -43.71
N SER A 394 7.68 17.23 -44.10
CA SER A 394 7.76 15.77 -44.24
C SER A 394 7.93 15.08 -42.88
N GLY A 395 7.06 15.46 -41.95
CA GLY A 395 7.02 15.12 -40.54
C GLY A 395 5.98 16.01 -39.85
N ASN A 396 5.09 15.42 -39.06
CA ASN A 396 4.17 16.20 -38.24
C ASN A 396 4.95 17.07 -37.25
N VAL A 397 4.72 18.38 -37.30
CA VAL A 397 5.32 19.36 -36.37
C VAL A 397 4.31 19.79 -35.30
N LEU A 398 3.01 19.53 -35.53
CA LEU A 398 1.95 19.83 -34.57
C LEU A 398 2.14 18.97 -33.31
N LYS A 399 2.17 19.63 -32.15
CA LYS A 399 2.30 18.98 -30.84
C LYS A 399 0.99 19.06 -30.07
N GLY A 400 0.73 18.03 -29.29
CA GLY A 400 -0.36 17.97 -28.33
C GLY A 400 0.17 17.75 -26.92
N GLU A 401 -0.58 18.26 -25.94
CA GLU A 401 -0.37 17.96 -24.54
C GLU A 401 -1.66 17.34 -23.97
N ALA A 402 -1.52 16.36 -23.10
CA ALA A 402 -2.65 15.75 -22.40
C ALA A 402 -2.22 15.31 -21.00
N GLU A 403 -3.11 15.45 -20.01
CA GLU A 403 -2.91 15.00 -18.65
C GLU A 403 -4.19 14.36 -18.09
N SER A 404 -4.08 13.15 -17.55
CA SER A 404 -5.18 12.39 -16.94
C SER A 404 -4.64 11.12 -16.25
N THR A 405 -5.42 10.49 -15.37
CA THR A 405 -5.16 9.10 -14.93
C THR A 405 -5.24 8.11 -16.11
N PHE A 406 -6.08 8.40 -17.09
CA PHE A 406 -6.19 7.70 -18.37
C PHE A 406 -6.36 8.72 -19.48
N ILE A 407 -5.38 8.82 -20.38
CA ILE A 407 -5.41 9.69 -21.54
C ILE A 407 -5.96 8.91 -22.73
N ASN A 408 -7.05 9.39 -23.32
CA ASN A 408 -7.59 8.91 -24.57
C ASN A 408 -7.38 10.01 -25.63
N LEU A 409 -6.57 9.73 -26.65
CA LEU A 409 -6.30 10.64 -27.77
C LEU A 409 -7.14 10.22 -28.98
N HIS A 410 -7.54 11.19 -29.80
CA HIS A 410 -8.24 10.94 -31.07
C HIS A 410 -7.49 11.49 -32.29
N ASP A 411 -6.38 12.20 -32.07
CA ASP A 411 -5.60 12.91 -33.08
C ASP A 411 -4.09 12.61 -32.96
N SER A 412 -3.69 11.46 -32.41
CA SER A 412 -2.28 11.12 -32.24
C SER A 412 -1.61 10.67 -33.54
N TRP A 413 -0.39 11.15 -33.80
CA TRP A 413 0.45 10.60 -34.85
C TRP A 413 1.21 9.35 -34.37
N LYS A 414 1.46 8.42 -35.28
CA LYS A 414 2.22 7.19 -35.01
C LYS A 414 3.72 7.48 -34.86
N ALA A 415 4.11 7.93 -33.66
CA ALA A 415 5.49 8.28 -33.30
C ALA A 415 5.73 8.09 -31.79
N PRO A 416 7.01 8.00 -31.35
CA PRO A 416 7.37 8.12 -29.93
C PRO A 416 6.72 9.32 -29.25
N ILE A 417 6.28 9.13 -28.01
CA ILE A 417 5.96 10.23 -27.10
C ILE A 417 7.19 11.15 -27.00
N LEU A 418 6.97 12.47 -27.06
CA LEU A 418 8.05 13.47 -27.05
C LEU A 418 8.52 13.85 -25.64
N LYS A 419 7.65 13.66 -24.64
CA LYS A 419 7.94 13.87 -23.22
C LYS A 419 6.89 13.14 -22.39
N GLY A 420 7.32 12.40 -21.37
CA GLY A 420 6.43 11.78 -20.39
C GLY A 420 6.55 12.44 -19.03
N LYS A 421 5.48 12.42 -18.24
CA LYS A 421 5.56 12.52 -16.79
C LYS A 421 4.60 11.53 -16.14
N VAL A 422 5.00 11.02 -14.98
CA VAL A 422 4.09 10.35 -14.04
C VAL A 422 4.06 11.20 -12.78
N LEU A 423 2.89 11.70 -12.42
CA LEU A 423 2.67 12.51 -11.22
C LEU A 423 2.56 11.58 -10.01
N GLY A 424 3.07 12.01 -8.87
CA GLY A 424 2.94 11.29 -7.62
C GLY A 424 1.49 11.23 -7.15
N GLN A 425 1.20 10.20 -6.37
CA GLN A 425 -0.10 10.01 -5.76
C GLN A 425 0.07 9.42 -4.36
N SER A 426 -0.71 9.95 -3.42
CA SER A 426 -0.87 9.39 -2.08
C SER A 426 -2.37 9.20 -1.82
N ASN A 427 -2.76 8.00 -1.45
CA ASN A 427 -4.11 7.68 -1.01
C ASN A 427 -4.08 7.46 0.50
N GLN A 428 -4.96 8.16 1.22
CA GLN A 428 -5.21 7.94 2.64
C GLN A 428 -6.73 7.98 2.86
N LEU A 429 -7.27 7.00 3.58
CA LEU A 429 -8.66 7.06 4.01
C LEU A 429 -8.82 8.15 5.08
N THR A 430 -9.76 9.06 4.88
CA THR A 430 -10.15 10.06 5.89
C THR A 430 -11.63 9.92 6.21
N THR A 431 -12.00 10.00 7.48
CA THR A 431 -13.41 9.99 7.92
C THR A 431 -13.70 11.18 8.82
N THR A 432 -14.96 11.59 8.85
CA THR A 432 -15.46 12.63 9.75
C THR A 432 -15.98 12.08 11.08
N GLY A 433 -16.12 10.76 11.22
CA GLY A 433 -16.62 10.09 12.41
C GLY A 433 -18.15 10.05 12.50
N LYS A 434 -18.85 10.31 11.39
CA LYS A 434 -20.31 10.41 11.33
C LYS A 434 -21.01 9.06 11.30
N ASN A 435 -20.40 8.05 10.68
CA ASN A 435 -21.00 6.73 10.69
C ASN A 435 -20.93 6.14 12.09
N LEU A 436 -22.09 5.88 12.69
CA LEU A 436 -22.24 5.35 14.05
C LEU A 436 -22.37 3.82 14.10
N LEU A 437 -22.43 3.12 12.95
CA LEU A 437 -22.63 1.66 12.88
C LEU A 437 -21.35 0.87 13.23
N GLY A 438 -20.89 0.98 14.48
CA GLY A 438 -19.74 0.24 15.03
C GLY A 438 -20.10 -0.90 15.97
N GLY A 439 -19.13 -1.78 16.22
CA GLY A 439 -19.24 -2.92 17.14
C GLY A 439 -19.07 -4.28 16.47
N GLU A 440 -19.13 -5.34 17.27
CA GLU A 440 -19.15 -6.72 16.78
C GLU A 440 -20.47 -6.97 16.03
N ARG A 441 -20.37 -7.46 14.79
CA ARG A 441 -21.52 -7.66 13.92
C ARG A 441 -21.82 -9.14 13.74
N TYR A 442 -23.02 -9.56 14.13
CA TYR A 442 -23.55 -10.85 13.71
C TYR A 442 -24.23 -10.69 12.34
N VAL A 443 -23.76 -11.45 11.34
CA VAL A 443 -24.30 -11.44 9.98
C VAL A 443 -24.94 -12.79 9.68
N SER A 444 -26.22 -12.79 9.29
CA SER A 444 -26.96 -14.00 8.95
C SER A 444 -27.87 -13.75 7.75
N GLY A 445 -27.41 -14.19 6.58
CA GLY A 445 -27.99 -13.83 5.29
C GLY A 445 -27.99 -12.32 5.08
N TYR A 446 -29.17 -11.75 4.86
CA TYR A 446 -29.37 -10.31 4.73
C TYR A 446 -29.64 -9.57 6.05
N ASN A 447 -29.33 -10.17 7.20
CA ASN A 447 -29.51 -9.55 8.51
C ASN A 447 -28.18 -9.17 9.14
N ILE A 448 -28.05 -7.92 9.61
CA ILE A 448 -26.90 -7.44 10.39
C ILE A 448 -27.39 -7.00 11.76
N ARG A 449 -26.70 -7.46 12.80
CA ARG A 449 -27.07 -7.39 14.22
C ARG A 449 -25.86 -7.01 15.08
N GLY A 450 -26.09 -6.58 16.32
CA GLY A 450 -25.03 -6.38 17.33
C GLY A 450 -24.61 -4.93 17.62
N PHE A 451 -25.16 -3.92 16.94
CA PHE A 451 -24.86 -2.52 17.30
C PHE A 451 -25.58 -2.14 18.61
N LYS A 452 -24.85 -1.54 19.57
CA LYS A 452 -25.34 -1.17 20.91
C LYS A 452 -24.92 0.24 21.29
N ASN A 453 -25.75 0.96 22.05
CA ASN A 453 -25.43 2.29 22.61
C ASN A 453 -25.07 3.40 21.60
N ILE A 454 -25.43 3.25 20.31
CA ILE A 454 -25.06 4.20 19.24
C ILE A 454 -26.07 5.36 19.04
N LEU A 455 -27.26 5.27 19.65
CA LEU A 455 -28.34 6.25 19.47
C LEU A 455 -28.70 6.92 20.81
N LYS A 456 -28.97 8.23 20.77
CA LYS A 456 -29.42 9.05 21.91
C LYS A 456 -30.96 9.16 21.92
N PRO A 457 -31.63 9.29 23.08
CA PRO A 457 -33.07 9.59 23.17
C PRO A 457 -33.49 10.88 22.44
N ASN A 458 -34.72 10.90 21.90
CA ASN A 458 -35.37 12.08 21.30
C ASN A 458 -34.49 12.84 20.28
N THR A 459 -33.59 12.15 19.59
CA THR A 459 -32.55 12.71 18.72
C THR A 459 -32.82 12.32 17.27
N LYS A 460 -32.60 13.26 16.35
CA LYS A 460 -32.80 13.05 14.92
C LYS A 460 -31.56 12.43 14.28
N TYR A 461 -31.77 11.39 13.49
CA TYR A 461 -30.73 10.67 12.75
C TYR A 461 -31.15 10.48 11.28
N THR A 462 -30.16 10.23 10.43
CA THR A 462 -30.37 9.78 9.06
C THR A 462 -29.75 8.40 8.89
N TYR A 463 -30.52 7.44 8.36
CA TYR A 463 -30.04 6.13 7.94
C TYR A 463 -29.94 6.09 6.42
N SER A 464 -28.83 5.62 5.88
CA SER A 464 -28.61 5.46 4.44
C SER A 464 -28.04 4.08 4.10
N SER A 465 -28.38 3.61 2.89
CA SER A 465 -27.84 2.41 2.28
C SER A 465 -27.35 2.68 0.86
N SER A 466 -26.29 2.00 0.42
CA SER A 466 -25.80 2.04 -0.96
C SER A 466 -25.09 0.73 -1.35
N GLY A 467 -24.74 0.55 -2.63
CA GLY A 467 -24.09 -0.67 -3.13
C GLY A 467 -25.01 -1.90 -3.26
N ILE A 468 -26.32 -1.74 -3.08
CA ILE A 468 -27.28 -2.87 -3.15
C ILE A 468 -27.64 -3.13 -4.61
N THR A 469 -27.03 -4.16 -5.19
CA THR A 469 -27.19 -4.54 -6.60
C THR A 469 -28.42 -5.41 -6.87
N ASP A 470 -28.89 -6.22 -5.91
CA ASP A 470 -30.08 -7.04 -6.11
C ASP A 470 -31.31 -6.15 -6.33
N GLY A 471 -31.99 -6.36 -7.46
CA GLY A 471 -33.17 -5.60 -7.89
C GLY A 471 -34.24 -5.46 -6.81
N LYS A 472 -34.38 -6.47 -5.94
CA LYS A 472 -35.52 -6.62 -5.04
C LYS A 472 -35.18 -6.47 -3.54
N ALA A 473 -33.90 -6.42 -3.16
CA ALA A 473 -33.48 -6.29 -1.76
C ALA A 473 -33.56 -4.84 -1.24
N GLY A 474 -34.11 -4.65 -0.04
CA GLY A 474 -34.05 -3.40 0.73
C GLY A 474 -33.94 -3.72 2.23
N PHE A 475 -33.48 -2.75 3.02
CA PHE A 475 -33.14 -2.94 4.43
C PHE A 475 -33.93 -2.00 5.34
N LYS A 476 -34.58 -2.58 6.35
CA LYS A 476 -35.24 -1.82 7.44
C LYS A 476 -34.33 -1.70 8.65
N LEU A 477 -34.52 -0.64 9.43
CA LEU A 477 -33.87 -0.45 10.72
C LEU A 477 -34.87 -0.72 11.84
N LEU A 478 -34.53 -1.61 12.78
CA LEU A 478 -35.33 -1.90 13.99
C LEU A 478 -34.46 -1.85 15.25
N ALA A 479 -35.00 -1.37 16.37
CA ALA A 479 -34.38 -1.51 17.69
C ALA A 479 -35.15 -2.50 18.59
N PHE A 480 -34.44 -3.39 19.29
CA PHE A 480 -35.04 -4.44 20.13
C PHE A 480 -34.54 -4.43 21.57
N ASN A 481 -35.43 -4.78 22.50
CA ASN A 481 -35.07 -5.18 23.86
C ASN A 481 -34.95 -6.72 23.91
N ALA A 482 -33.77 -7.25 24.27
CA ALA A 482 -33.53 -8.69 24.27
C ALA A 482 -34.34 -9.45 25.33
N GLN A 483 -34.71 -8.80 26.44
CA GLN A 483 -35.44 -9.41 27.56
C GLN A 483 -36.92 -9.65 27.25
N GLN A 484 -37.47 -9.00 26.21
CA GLN A 484 -38.89 -9.11 25.83
C GLN A 484 -39.12 -9.51 24.38
N SER A 485 -38.07 -9.61 23.54
CA SER A 485 -38.19 -9.81 22.08
C SER A 485 -39.13 -8.81 21.41
N LYS A 486 -39.23 -7.60 21.97
CA LYS A 486 -40.20 -6.56 21.60
C LYS A 486 -39.48 -5.38 20.98
N GLU A 487 -40.05 -4.86 19.89
CA GLU A 487 -39.54 -3.70 19.18
C GLU A 487 -39.74 -2.43 20.03
N ILE A 488 -38.67 -1.63 20.18
CA ILE A 488 -38.65 -0.41 20.98
C ILE A 488 -39.02 0.80 20.10
N GLY A 489 -40.21 0.77 19.51
CA GLY A 489 -40.84 1.91 18.82
C GLY A 489 -40.09 2.55 17.65
N LEU A 490 -38.90 2.06 17.29
CA LEU A 490 -38.05 2.58 16.23
C LEU A 490 -38.09 1.64 15.03
N THR A 491 -38.96 1.96 14.09
CA THR A 491 -39.03 1.36 12.75
C THR A 491 -38.59 2.40 11.72
N VAL A 492 -37.62 2.08 10.86
CA VAL A 492 -37.40 2.79 9.59
C VAL A 492 -37.75 1.84 8.45
N GLY A 493 -38.35 2.35 7.37
CA GLY A 493 -38.82 1.55 6.24
C GLY A 493 -37.70 0.78 5.53
N TYR A 494 -38.08 -0.13 4.63
CA TYR A 494 -37.12 -0.81 3.77
C TYR A 494 -36.54 0.17 2.75
N ILE A 495 -35.30 0.63 2.95
CA ILE A 495 -34.60 1.49 2.00
C ILE A 495 -33.59 0.70 1.16
N LYS A 496 -33.37 1.17 -0.08
CA LYS A 496 -32.40 0.61 -1.03
C LYS A 496 -31.72 1.75 -1.78
N ASN A 497 -30.39 1.85 -1.72
CA ASN A 497 -29.61 2.87 -2.43
C ASN A 497 -30.16 4.29 -2.21
N ALA A 498 -30.59 4.55 -0.98
CA ALA A 498 -31.40 5.69 -0.57
C ALA A 498 -31.14 6.02 0.90
N SER A 499 -31.76 7.08 1.41
CA SER A 499 -31.66 7.52 2.81
C SER A 499 -32.99 7.97 3.37
N GLU A 500 -33.23 7.71 4.65
CA GLU A 500 -34.43 8.12 5.38
C GLU A 500 -34.06 8.73 6.74
N THR A 501 -34.77 9.80 7.14
CA THR A 501 -34.55 10.48 8.42
C THR A 501 -35.56 10.02 9.47
N PHE A 502 -35.11 9.75 10.68
CA PHE A 502 -35.96 9.32 11.79
C PHE A 502 -35.62 10.10 13.08
N THR A 503 -36.53 10.06 14.05
CA THR A 503 -36.28 10.55 15.42
C THR A 503 -36.42 9.38 16.37
N THR A 504 -35.46 9.22 17.28
CA THR A 504 -35.47 8.13 18.26
C THR A 504 -36.51 8.35 19.35
N PRO A 505 -37.15 7.29 19.88
CA PRO A 505 -38.03 7.39 21.03
C PRO A 505 -37.25 7.70 22.32
N GLU A 506 -37.97 8.12 23.36
CA GLU A 506 -37.39 8.45 24.67
C GLU A 506 -36.71 7.22 25.33
N ASN A 507 -37.30 6.04 25.20
CA ASN A 507 -36.78 4.79 25.75
C ASN A 507 -35.73 4.09 24.86
N ILE A 508 -35.14 4.78 23.86
CA ILE A 508 -34.04 4.20 23.06
C ILE A 508 -32.78 3.90 23.90
N GLY A 509 -32.66 4.40 25.12
CA GLY A 509 -31.60 3.97 26.04
C GLY A 509 -31.67 2.48 26.44
N GLU A 510 -32.79 1.80 26.15
CA GLU A 510 -33.06 0.42 26.55
C GLU A 510 -32.86 -0.62 25.42
N PHE A 511 -32.37 -0.24 24.22
CA PHE A 511 -32.10 -1.24 23.17
C PHE A 511 -30.82 -2.02 23.44
N GLU A 512 -30.93 -3.35 23.40
CA GLU A 512 -29.78 -4.24 23.49
C GLU A 512 -29.22 -4.60 22.11
N GLU A 513 -30.01 -4.44 21.05
CA GLU A 513 -29.61 -4.72 19.67
C GLU A 513 -30.35 -3.83 18.66
N LEU A 514 -29.58 -3.23 17.77
CA LEU A 514 -30.07 -2.63 16.53
C LEU A 514 -29.95 -3.67 15.39
N PHE A 515 -31.01 -3.78 14.59
CA PHE A 515 -31.18 -4.78 13.55
C PHE A 515 -31.38 -4.11 12.18
N LEU A 516 -30.49 -4.43 11.24
CA LEU A 516 -30.65 -4.14 9.82
C LEU A 516 -31.20 -5.40 9.15
N GLY A 517 -32.49 -5.39 8.81
CA GLY A 517 -33.18 -6.55 8.23
C GLY A 517 -33.41 -6.40 6.75
N GLY A 518 -32.89 -7.31 5.93
CA GLY A 518 -33.25 -7.43 4.53
C GLY A 518 -34.64 -8.06 4.34
N ASN A 519 -35.38 -7.60 3.34
CA ASN A 519 -36.58 -8.28 2.84
C ASN A 519 -36.19 -9.18 1.65
N TYR A 520 -35.98 -10.49 1.82
CA TYR A 520 -36.00 -11.46 0.69
C TYR A 520 -36.34 -12.90 1.09
N THR A 521 -36.83 -13.68 0.12
CA THR A 521 -37.30 -15.08 0.27
C THR A 521 -36.22 -16.15 0.17
N ASP A 522 -35.03 -15.83 -0.32
CA ASP A 522 -33.96 -16.81 -0.59
C ASP A 522 -32.96 -16.83 0.58
N ALA A 523 -33.10 -17.80 1.48
CA ALA A 523 -32.14 -18.01 2.56
C ALA A 523 -30.79 -18.52 2.00
N GLY A 524 -29.72 -17.73 2.13
CA GLY A 524 -28.34 -18.18 1.83
C GLY A 524 -27.43 -17.17 1.12
N LYS A 525 -27.93 -16.03 0.66
CA LYS A 525 -27.09 -14.95 0.09
C LYS A 525 -26.69 -13.92 1.17
N ASN A 526 -25.45 -13.43 1.09
CA ASN A 526 -24.89 -12.42 2.00
C ASN A 526 -24.88 -11.02 1.35
N CYS A 527 -24.92 -9.97 2.17
CA CYS A 527 -24.79 -8.56 1.75
C CYS A 527 -23.36 -8.18 1.30
N ILE A 528 -22.81 -8.86 0.30
CA ILE A 528 -21.48 -8.54 -0.23
C ILE A 528 -21.56 -7.16 -0.92
N ASN A 529 -20.63 -6.26 -0.58
CA ASN A 529 -20.51 -4.89 -1.11
C ASN A 529 -21.67 -3.91 -0.81
N SER A 530 -22.56 -4.21 0.14
CA SER A 530 -23.54 -3.22 0.63
C SER A 530 -22.94 -2.31 1.71
N HIS A 531 -23.18 -1.01 1.60
CA HIS A 531 -22.74 0.01 2.54
C HIS A 531 -23.92 0.55 3.34
N PHE A 532 -23.72 0.77 4.64
CA PHE A 532 -24.74 1.27 5.56
C PHE A 532 -24.14 2.34 6.46
N GLN A 533 -24.87 3.43 6.65
CA GLN A 533 -24.47 4.53 7.53
C GLN A 533 -25.66 5.03 8.34
N ILE A 534 -25.43 5.25 9.64
CA ILE A 534 -26.31 6.07 10.47
C ILE A 534 -25.49 7.26 10.95
N GLU A 535 -26.02 8.46 10.76
CA GLU A 535 -25.39 9.72 11.18
C GLU A 535 -26.39 10.63 11.90
N GLU A 536 -25.91 11.42 12.87
CA GLU A 536 -26.72 12.36 13.63
C GLU A 536 -27.09 13.58 12.79
N GLY A 537 -28.38 13.95 12.79
CA GLY A 537 -28.93 15.03 11.97
C GLY A 537 -29.88 14.56 10.87
N ALA A 538 -30.28 15.50 10.01
CA ALA A 538 -31.36 15.35 9.02
C ALA A 538 -30.88 15.27 7.56
N LYS A 539 -29.59 15.07 7.32
CA LYS A 539 -28.98 15.07 5.99
C LYS A 539 -28.00 13.90 5.88
N ALA A 540 -28.24 13.00 4.94
CA ALA A 540 -27.29 11.96 4.58
C ALA A 540 -26.03 12.58 3.97
N THR A 541 -24.88 12.01 4.30
CA THR A 541 -23.61 12.27 3.61
C THR A 541 -23.13 11.04 2.84
N ALA A 542 -22.02 11.18 2.11
CA ALA A 542 -21.39 10.05 1.45
C ALA A 542 -20.99 9.01 2.51
N TYR A 543 -21.01 7.73 2.12
CA TYR A 543 -20.64 6.64 3.02
C TYR A 543 -19.18 6.75 3.45
N GLU A 544 -18.94 6.72 4.76
CA GLU A 544 -17.64 6.50 5.38
C GLU A 544 -17.70 5.28 6.31
N PRO A 545 -16.59 4.52 6.47
CA PRO A 545 -16.53 3.42 7.44
C PRO A 545 -16.56 3.94 8.89
N TYR A 546 -16.96 3.07 9.82
CA TYR A 546 -16.99 3.39 11.25
C TYR A 546 -15.57 3.53 11.82
N THR A 547 -15.24 4.71 12.37
CA THR A 547 -13.94 5.03 12.99
C THR A 547 -14.09 5.47 14.45
N GLY A 548 -14.88 4.74 15.23
CA GLY A 548 -15.07 5.04 16.66
C GLY A 548 -15.96 6.25 16.97
N GLY A 549 -16.75 6.72 15.99
CA GLY A 549 -17.52 7.97 16.10
C GLY A 549 -16.65 9.25 16.14
N LYS A 550 -15.38 9.15 15.72
CA LYS A 550 -14.40 10.25 15.70
C LYS A 550 -13.80 10.42 14.30
N PRO A 551 -13.35 11.62 13.93
CA PRO A 551 -12.54 11.81 12.74
C PRO A 551 -11.28 10.92 12.75
N SER A 552 -10.90 10.45 11.57
CA SER A 552 -9.70 9.65 11.34
C SER A 552 -9.00 10.23 10.10
N PRO A 553 -7.65 10.38 10.10
CA PRO A 553 -6.68 9.71 10.96
C PRO A 553 -6.57 10.27 12.39
N SER A 554 -6.44 9.39 13.38
CA SER A 554 -6.28 9.71 14.81
C SER A 554 -5.45 8.63 15.54
N PRO A 555 -4.94 8.82 16.77
CA PRO A 555 -4.21 7.78 17.51
C PRO A 555 -5.03 6.50 17.74
N ASP A 556 -6.33 6.65 18.02
CA ASP A 556 -7.26 5.53 18.25
C ASP A 556 -7.60 4.77 16.95
N CYS A 557 -7.44 5.42 15.80
CA CYS A 557 -7.77 4.90 14.48
C CYS A 557 -6.79 5.48 13.45
N PRO A 558 -5.56 4.92 13.36
CA PRO A 558 -4.57 5.34 12.37
C PRO A 558 -5.00 4.92 10.97
N GLN A 559 -4.55 5.66 9.97
CA GLN A 559 -4.84 5.40 8.55
C GLN A 559 -3.55 5.37 7.75
N GLU A 560 -3.27 4.22 7.15
CA GLU A 560 -2.13 4.01 6.27
C GLU A 560 -2.14 5.01 5.10
N ILE A 561 -0.95 5.49 4.71
CA ILE A 561 -0.78 6.34 3.53
C ILE A 561 -0.10 5.50 2.45
N THR A 562 -0.88 5.08 1.45
CA THR A 562 -0.35 4.34 0.30
C THR A 562 0.13 5.31 -0.77
N ASN A 563 1.44 5.30 -1.06
CA ASN A 563 2.07 6.13 -2.09
C ASN A 563 2.27 5.37 -3.40
N LEU A 564 2.54 6.09 -4.49
CA LEU A 564 2.96 5.48 -5.75
C LEU A 564 4.42 4.99 -5.64
N ASN A 565 4.61 3.67 -5.64
CA ASN A 565 5.92 3.00 -5.54
C ASN A 565 6.25 2.11 -6.75
N LYS A 566 5.34 2.01 -7.73
CA LYS A 566 5.57 1.50 -9.08
C LYS A 566 5.13 2.55 -10.10
N ALA A 567 6.00 2.91 -11.04
CA ALA A 567 5.66 3.73 -12.20
C ALA A 567 5.97 2.97 -13.49
N GLU A 568 5.00 2.86 -14.38
CA GLU A 568 5.10 2.14 -15.64
C GLU A 568 4.18 2.81 -16.66
N LEU A 569 4.77 3.48 -17.65
CA LEU A 569 4.02 4.16 -18.69
C LEU A 569 3.54 3.12 -19.71
N VAL A 570 2.24 2.95 -19.84
CA VAL A 570 1.63 2.01 -20.77
C VAL A 570 0.95 2.77 -21.90
N VAL A 571 1.21 2.33 -23.13
CA VAL A 571 0.55 2.80 -24.34
C VAL A 571 -0.18 1.64 -25.01
N ALA A 572 -1.43 1.85 -25.39
CA ALA A 572 -2.21 0.92 -26.19
C ALA A 572 -2.90 1.61 -27.35
N GLY A 573 -3.35 0.80 -28.31
CA GLY A 573 -4.27 1.25 -29.35
C GLY A 573 -5.67 1.49 -28.80
N LYS A 574 -6.55 1.85 -29.73
CA LYS A 574 -7.98 2.09 -29.55
C LYS A 574 -8.71 0.89 -28.96
N ASN A 575 -8.45 -0.30 -29.52
CA ASN A 575 -8.99 -1.56 -29.03
C ASN A 575 -8.10 -2.11 -27.89
N LEU A 576 -8.64 -2.12 -26.67
CA LEU A 576 -7.91 -2.44 -25.44
C LEU A 576 -7.70 -3.95 -25.19
N LEU A 577 -8.34 -4.80 -26.01
CA LEU A 577 -8.24 -6.25 -26.00
C LEU A 577 -6.89 -6.70 -26.62
N GLY A 578 -5.78 -6.36 -25.96
CA GLY A 578 -4.43 -6.47 -26.54
C GLY A 578 -3.78 -7.86 -26.57
N ILE A 579 -4.48 -8.93 -26.20
CA ILE A 579 -3.96 -10.30 -26.15
C ILE A 579 -5.04 -11.25 -26.64
N TYR A 580 -4.74 -12.03 -27.68
CA TYR A 580 -5.58 -13.10 -28.18
C TYR A 580 -4.84 -14.41 -28.04
N SER A 581 -5.43 -15.33 -27.30
CA SER A 581 -5.07 -16.73 -27.29
C SER A 581 -6.38 -17.48 -27.52
N LEU A 582 -6.48 -18.19 -28.64
CA LEU A 582 -7.53 -19.19 -28.82
C LEU A 582 -7.09 -20.44 -28.06
N PRO A 583 -7.64 -20.74 -26.87
CA PRO A 583 -7.31 -21.99 -26.20
C PRO A 583 -7.78 -23.15 -27.08
N ASN A 584 -7.00 -24.23 -27.09
CA ASN A 584 -7.36 -25.45 -27.82
C ASN A 584 -8.70 -25.97 -27.26
N GLN A 585 -9.71 -26.19 -28.12
CA GLN A 585 -11.07 -26.55 -27.74
C GLN A 585 -11.40 -28.00 -28.16
N PRO A 586 -10.83 -29.03 -27.50
CA PRO A 586 -10.89 -30.41 -27.99
C PRO A 586 -12.29 -31.03 -28.02
N ASP A 587 -13.22 -30.57 -27.18
CA ASP A 587 -14.51 -31.26 -26.95
C ASP A 587 -15.74 -30.55 -27.57
N SER A 588 -15.55 -29.40 -28.23
CA SER A 588 -16.65 -28.48 -28.63
C SER A 588 -17.28 -28.77 -30.00
N GLY A 589 -16.70 -29.67 -30.81
CA GLY A 589 -17.16 -29.98 -32.19
C GLY A 589 -16.96 -28.85 -33.24
N ILE A 590 -16.44 -27.71 -32.78
CA ILE A 590 -16.11 -26.53 -33.58
C ILE A 590 -14.60 -26.31 -33.55
N SER A 591 -14.10 -25.63 -34.58
CA SER A 591 -12.72 -25.14 -34.67
C SER A 591 -12.73 -23.62 -34.80
N ALA A 592 -11.78 -22.96 -34.15
CA ALA A 592 -11.59 -21.52 -34.22
C ALA A 592 -10.15 -21.23 -34.70
N SER A 593 -9.99 -20.31 -35.63
CA SER A 593 -8.71 -19.79 -36.11
C SER A 593 -8.70 -18.27 -36.10
N MET A 594 -7.51 -17.67 -35.97
CA MET A 594 -7.35 -16.22 -35.88
C MET A 594 -6.73 -15.67 -37.16
N GLU A 595 -7.33 -14.61 -37.68
CA GLU A 595 -6.88 -13.91 -38.87
C GLU A 595 -5.78 -12.88 -38.58
N ASN A 596 -5.16 -12.35 -39.64
CA ASN A 596 -4.15 -11.30 -39.55
C ASN A 596 -4.67 -10.03 -38.86
N ASP A 597 -5.96 -9.70 -39.03
CA ASP A 597 -6.63 -8.56 -38.39
C ASP A 597 -7.05 -8.81 -36.93
N LYS A 598 -6.77 -10.01 -36.39
CA LYS A 598 -7.23 -10.50 -35.06
C LYS A 598 -8.73 -10.76 -34.94
N SER A 599 -9.47 -10.80 -36.05
CA SER A 599 -10.77 -11.45 -36.06
C SER A 599 -10.62 -12.98 -35.95
N VAL A 600 -11.66 -13.65 -35.48
CA VAL A 600 -11.72 -15.10 -35.28
C VAL A 600 -12.70 -15.69 -36.29
N ILE A 601 -12.25 -16.70 -37.03
CA ILE A 601 -13.08 -17.53 -37.90
C ILE A 601 -13.45 -18.81 -37.16
N VAL A 602 -14.74 -19.17 -37.23
CA VAL A 602 -15.31 -20.36 -36.58
C VAL A 602 -15.94 -21.27 -37.63
N ASN A 603 -15.66 -22.56 -37.52
CA ASN A 603 -16.10 -23.63 -38.41
C ASN A 603 -16.54 -24.87 -37.61
N GLY A 604 -17.46 -25.67 -38.15
CA GLY A 604 -17.86 -26.96 -37.56
C GLY A 604 -19.28 -26.96 -37.00
N MET A 605 -19.55 -27.82 -36.00
CA MET A 605 -20.87 -27.96 -35.38
C MET A 605 -20.76 -28.18 -33.87
N THR A 606 -21.55 -27.44 -33.07
CA THR A 606 -21.55 -27.63 -31.61
C THR A 606 -22.05 -29.01 -31.19
N THR A 607 -21.25 -29.70 -30.37
CA THR A 607 -21.58 -31.03 -29.78
C THR A 607 -22.50 -30.94 -28.56
N SER A 608 -22.58 -29.78 -27.92
CA SER A 608 -23.35 -29.53 -26.70
C SER A 608 -23.90 -28.09 -26.66
N SER A 609 -24.69 -27.77 -25.64
CA SER A 609 -25.23 -26.43 -25.38
C SER A 609 -24.31 -25.61 -24.47
N ASN A 610 -24.41 -24.28 -24.57
CA ASN A 610 -23.61 -23.30 -23.81
C ASN A 610 -22.08 -23.45 -23.99
N ILE A 611 -21.63 -23.68 -25.23
CA ILE A 611 -20.20 -23.68 -25.57
C ILE A 611 -19.69 -22.24 -25.61
N ASP A 612 -18.63 -21.94 -24.85
CA ASP A 612 -17.98 -20.63 -24.84
C ASP A 612 -16.74 -20.62 -25.78
N ILE A 613 -16.84 -19.92 -26.90
CA ILE A 613 -15.73 -19.64 -27.82
C ILE A 613 -14.92 -18.48 -27.23
N LYS A 614 -13.78 -18.81 -26.63
CA LYS A 614 -12.93 -17.84 -25.93
C LYS A 614 -12.05 -17.07 -26.91
N ILE A 615 -12.15 -15.75 -26.86
CA ILE A 615 -11.36 -14.80 -27.67
C ILE A 615 -10.18 -14.30 -26.83
N ILE A 616 -10.43 -14.10 -25.53
CA ILE A 616 -9.43 -13.91 -24.47
C ILE A 616 -9.56 -15.12 -23.53
N ASP A 617 -8.43 -15.76 -23.19
CA ASP A 617 -8.42 -16.92 -22.28
C ASP A 617 -8.52 -16.54 -20.80
N ASP A 618 -8.75 -17.53 -19.94
CA ASP A 618 -8.94 -17.33 -18.50
C ASP A 618 -7.67 -16.86 -17.76
N ASN A 619 -6.49 -17.00 -18.39
CA ASN A 619 -5.20 -16.61 -17.83
C ASN A 619 -4.87 -15.15 -18.13
N THR A 620 -5.39 -14.63 -19.23
CA THR A 620 -5.21 -13.25 -19.66
C THR A 620 -6.04 -12.31 -18.79
N ARG A 621 -5.39 -11.29 -18.24
CA ARG A 621 -6.03 -10.26 -17.41
C ARG A 621 -5.83 -8.90 -18.06
N VAL A 622 -6.93 -8.19 -18.29
CA VAL A 622 -6.91 -6.81 -18.78
C VAL A 622 -7.50 -5.91 -17.71
N THR A 623 -6.66 -5.02 -17.16
CA THR A 623 -7.10 -3.98 -16.24
C THR A 623 -7.73 -2.83 -17.03
N LEU A 624 -8.96 -2.48 -16.67
CA LEU A 624 -9.65 -1.27 -17.10
C LEU A 624 -9.64 -0.29 -15.93
N LEU A 625 -9.31 0.98 -16.15
CA LEU A 625 -9.40 2.00 -15.11
C LEU A 625 -10.87 2.46 -14.94
N ALA A 626 -11.14 3.30 -13.94
CA ALA A 626 -12.46 3.93 -13.82
C ALA A 626 -12.75 4.79 -15.07
N GLY A 627 -13.96 4.71 -15.62
CA GLY A 627 -14.29 5.34 -16.89
C GLY A 627 -15.49 4.71 -17.59
N VAL A 628 -15.82 5.24 -18.78
CA VAL A 628 -16.87 4.70 -19.66
C VAL A 628 -16.20 3.99 -20.83
N TYR A 629 -16.65 2.78 -21.12
CA TYR A 629 -16.16 1.92 -22.19
C TYR A 629 -17.32 1.43 -23.04
N THR A 630 -17.07 1.16 -24.32
CA THR A 630 -18.02 0.46 -25.18
C THR A 630 -17.40 -0.84 -25.69
N LEU A 631 -18.11 -1.94 -25.46
CA LEU A 631 -17.88 -3.22 -26.11
C LEU A 631 -18.68 -3.24 -27.41
N SER A 632 -18.02 -3.51 -28.53
CA SER A 632 -18.63 -3.67 -29.85
C SER A 632 -18.19 -4.98 -30.50
N VAL A 633 -19.12 -5.59 -31.25
CA VAL A 633 -18.93 -6.90 -31.89
C VAL A 633 -19.39 -6.85 -33.34
N ASP A 634 -18.43 -6.93 -34.27
CA ASP A 634 -18.71 -7.19 -35.67
C ASP A 634 -18.74 -8.72 -35.88
N SER A 635 -19.89 -9.28 -36.27
CA SER A 635 -20.06 -10.72 -36.44
C SER A 635 -20.84 -11.09 -37.70
N ILE A 636 -20.38 -12.13 -38.39
CA ILE A 636 -20.94 -12.64 -39.64
C ILE A 636 -21.12 -14.15 -39.52
N GLY A 637 -22.32 -14.66 -39.79
CA GLY A 637 -22.62 -16.09 -39.71
C GLY A 637 -22.87 -16.64 -38.29
N PHE A 638 -23.02 -15.77 -37.29
CA PHE A 638 -23.43 -16.15 -35.93
C PHE A 638 -24.96 -16.09 -35.77
N PRO A 639 -25.59 -17.11 -35.15
CA PRO A 639 -27.01 -17.09 -34.78
C PRO A 639 -27.38 -15.98 -33.79
N LYS A 640 -28.65 -15.54 -33.84
CA LYS A 640 -29.18 -14.45 -33.00
C LYS A 640 -29.16 -14.73 -31.49
N ASP A 641 -29.22 -16.00 -31.11
CA ASP A 641 -29.16 -16.47 -29.72
C ASP A 641 -27.73 -16.51 -29.16
N CYS A 642 -26.68 -16.30 -29.97
CA CYS A 642 -25.31 -16.17 -29.47
C CYS A 642 -25.14 -14.91 -28.61
N ILE A 643 -24.48 -15.08 -27.46
CA ILE A 643 -24.25 -14.01 -26.48
C ILE A 643 -22.75 -13.71 -26.40
N PHE A 644 -22.38 -12.47 -26.66
CA PHE A 644 -21.02 -11.96 -26.46
C PHE A 644 -20.92 -11.40 -25.06
N PHE A 645 -19.89 -11.75 -24.30
CA PHE A 645 -19.74 -11.27 -22.93
C PHE A 645 -18.30 -11.04 -22.52
N ILE A 646 -18.12 -10.21 -21.49
CA ILE A 646 -16.88 -10.00 -20.77
C ILE A 646 -17.12 -10.35 -19.29
N ARG A 647 -16.19 -11.09 -18.67
CA ARG A 647 -16.27 -11.40 -17.23
C ARG A 647 -15.42 -10.51 -16.37
N ASN A 648 -15.95 -10.17 -15.20
CA ASN A 648 -15.21 -9.58 -14.10
C ASN A 648 -14.37 -10.67 -13.40
N ALA A 649 -13.08 -10.39 -13.21
CA ALA A 649 -12.13 -11.27 -12.56
C ALA A 649 -12.44 -11.55 -11.08
N SER A 650 -13.09 -10.62 -10.35
CA SER A 650 -13.24 -10.71 -8.90
C SER A 650 -14.35 -11.66 -8.44
N ASP A 651 -15.40 -11.81 -9.24
CA ASP A 651 -16.62 -12.57 -8.89
C ASP A 651 -17.11 -13.51 -10.00
N ASN A 652 -16.39 -13.55 -11.14
CA ASN A 652 -16.70 -14.37 -12.32
C ASN A 652 -18.09 -14.08 -12.96
N THR A 653 -18.69 -12.93 -12.63
CA THR A 653 -19.95 -12.46 -13.21
C THR A 653 -19.71 -11.78 -14.57
N TRP A 654 -20.80 -11.62 -15.34
CA TRP A 654 -20.76 -10.85 -16.58
C TRP A 654 -20.69 -9.34 -16.26
N LEU A 655 -19.54 -8.73 -16.55
CA LEU A 655 -19.36 -7.28 -16.47
C LEU A 655 -20.18 -6.57 -17.56
N ALA A 656 -20.25 -7.20 -18.73
CA ALA A 656 -21.10 -6.78 -19.84
C ALA A 656 -21.49 -8.00 -20.69
N ASN A 657 -22.66 -7.93 -21.32
CA ASN A 657 -23.08 -8.87 -22.35
C ASN A 657 -23.89 -8.16 -23.44
N THR A 658 -23.87 -8.71 -24.65
CA THR A 658 -24.51 -8.17 -25.85
C THR A 658 -24.77 -9.33 -26.83
N ASN A 659 -25.49 -9.14 -27.93
CA ASN A 659 -25.85 -10.23 -28.86
C ASN A 659 -25.77 -9.80 -30.33
N VAL A 660 -26.09 -10.69 -31.28
CA VAL A 660 -25.98 -10.38 -32.72
C VAL A 660 -26.98 -9.31 -33.17
N GLU A 661 -28.14 -9.18 -32.51
CA GLU A 661 -29.15 -8.16 -32.85
C GLU A 661 -28.82 -6.78 -32.27
N ASN A 662 -28.12 -6.75 -31.13
CA ASN A 662 -27.63 -5.55 -30.47
C ASN A 662 -26.13 -5.75 -30.23
N PRO A 663 -25.26 -5.48 -31.23
CA PRO A 663 -23.84 -5.81 -31.18
C PRO A 663 -22.98 -4.90 -30.29
N THR A 664 -23.59 -3.97 -29.55
CA THR A 664 -22.90 -2.92 -28.80
C THR A 664 -23.49 -2.74 -27.40
N ILE A 665 -22.61 -2.61 -26.40
CA ILE A 665 -23.01 -2.32 -25.01
C ILE A 665 -22.01 -1.39 -24.34
N THR A 666 -22.52 -0.39 -23.61
CA THR A 666 -21.71 0.58 -22.86
C THR A 666 -21.61 0.16 -21.39
N ILE A 667 -20.42 0.33 -20.82
CA ILE A 667 -20.01 -0.11 -19.49
C ILE A 667 -19.48 1.12 -18.75
N SER A 668 -19.97 1.39 -17.54
CA SER A 668 -19.46 2.46 -16.67
C SER A 668 -18.80 1.84 -15.44
N LEU A 669 -17.52 2.13 -15.23
CA LEU A 669 -16.71 1.65 -14.12
C LEU A 669 -16.40 2.79 -13.15
N ASP A 670 -16.76 2.60 -11.88
CA ASP A 670 -16.49 3.55 -10.79
C ASP A 670 -15.06 3.42 -10.22
N LYS A 671 -14.42 2.27 -10.47
CA LYS A 671 -13.07 1.91 -9.99
C LYS A 671 -12.34 1.01 -11.00
N PRO A 672 -11.00 0.87 -10.89
CA PRO A 672 -10.26 -0.10 -11.68
C PRO A 672 -10.84 -1.51 -11.56
N THR A 673 -11.13 -2.13 -12.70
CA THR A 673 -11.76 -3.45 -12.81
C THR A 673 -10.93 -4.34 -13.72
N ILE A 674 -10.62 -5.54 -13.27
CA ILE A 674 -9.86 -6.52 -14.06
C ILE A 674 -10.88 -7.42 -14.77
N ILE A 675 -10.76 -7.54 -16.09
CA ILE A 675 -11.52 -8.52 -16.86
C ILE A 675 -10.70 -9.81 -17.03
N SER A 676 -11.38 -10.95 -17.00
CA SER A 676 -10.76 -12.29 -17.00
C SER A 676 -11.14 -13.20 -18.15
N GLU A 677 -12.12 -12.81 -18.97
CA GLU A 677 -12.59 -13.57 -20.13
C GLU A 677 -13.31 -12.61 -21.07
N CYS A 678 -13.16 -12.82 -22.38
CA CYS A 678 -14.03 -12.27 -23.41
C CYS A 678 -14.37 -13.40 -24.39
N SER A 679 -15.65 -13.71 -24.53
CA SER A 679 -16.12 -14.95 -25.15
C SER A 679 -17.46 -14.79 -25.88
N VAL A 680 -17.71 -15.71 -26.81
CA VAL A 680 -19.03 -15.96 -27.42
C VAL A 680 -19.65 -17.21 -26.80
N ARG A 681 -20.79 -17.09 -26.12
CA ARG A 681 -21.61 -18.26 -25.78
C ARG A 681 -22.49 -18.65 -26.96
N VAL A 682 -22.38 -19.91 -27.35
CA VAL A 682 -23.31 -20.59 -28.26
C VAL A 682 -24.27 -21.43 -27.39
N PRO A 683 -25.50 -20.96 -27.11
CA PRO A 683 -26.39 -21.66 -26.18
C PRO A 683 -26.97 -22.95 -26.78
N THR A 684 -27.13 -23.01 -28.10
CA THR A 684 -27.83 -24.10 -28.80
C THR A 684 -26.87 -25.17 -29.33
N ALA A 685 -27.15 -26.44 -29.01
CA ALA A 685 -26.42 -27.61 -29.51
C ALA A 685 -26.78 -27.91 -30.99
N GLY A 686 -25.84 -28.45 -31.76
CA GLY A 686 -26.02 -28.71 -33.20
C GLY A 686 -25.92 -27.45 -34.08
N THR A 687 -25.55 -26.31 -33.52
CA THR A 687 -25.32 -25.05 -34.23
C THR A 687 -24.15 -25.22 -35.21
N LYS A 688 -24.39 -24.95 -36.50
CA LYS A 688 -23.39 -25.05 -37.57
C LYS A 688 -22.73 -23.70 -37.84
N PHE A 689 -21.41 -23.69 -37.94
CA PHE A 689 -20.61 -22.56 -38.41
C PHE A 689 -19.88 -22.91 -39.70
N SER A 690 -19.88 -21.98 -40.65
CA SER A 690 -19.21 -22.12 -41.95
C SER A 690 -18.56 -20.80 -42.31
N ASN A 691 -17.27 -20.67 -42.02
CA ASN A 691 -16.50 -19.43 -42.08
C ASN A 691 -17.18 -18.26 -41.35
N ALA A 692 -17.79 -18.54 -40.19
CA ALA A 692 -18.40 -17.49 -39.38
C ALA A 692 -17.30 -16.62 -38.76
N ARG A 693 -17.35 -15.30 -38.98
CA ARG A 693 -16.34 -14.35 -38.50
C ARG A 693 -16.85 -13.60 -37.28
N ILE A 694 -15.98 -13.35 -36.31
CA ILE A 694 -16.20 -12.39 -35.25
C ILE A 694 -14.98 -11.52 -34.99
N ALA A 695 -15.20 -10.22 -34.84
CA ALA A 695 -14.22 -9.23 -34.45
C ALA A 695 -14.77 -8.42 -33.27
N VAL A 696 -14.06 -8.42 -32.15
CA VAL A 696 -14.50 -7.77 -30.90
C VAL A 696 -13.57 -6.61 -30.57
N GLN A 697 -14.16 -5.48 -30.21
CA GLN A 697 -13.46 -4.26 -29.81
C GLN A 697 -13.98 -3.79 -28.45
N LEU A 698 -13.05 -3.48 -27.56
CA LEU A 698 -13.35 -2.74 -26.33
C LEU A 698 -12.61 -1.41 -26.42
N GLU A 699 -13.36 -0.31 -26.51
CA GLU A 699 -12.83 1.04 -26.67
C GLU A 699 -13.33 1.97 -25.55
N VAL A 700 -12.63 3.09 -25.36
CA VAL A 700 -13.00 4.11 -24.37
C VAL A 700 -14.02 5.08 -24.97
N GLY A 701 -14.99 5.48 -24.16
CA GLY A 701 -16.12 6.31 -24.57
C GLY A 701 -17.44 5.54 -24.53
N GLY A 702 -18.54 6.25 -24.78
CA GLY A 702 -19.90 5.69 -24.77
C GLY A 702 -20.45 5.32 -26.15
N ASN A 703 -19.67 5.47 -27.21
CA ASN A 703 -20.06 5.22 -28.61
C ASN A 703 -19.16 4.16 -29.22
N ALA A 704 -19.76 3.14 -29.84
CA ALA A 704 -19.03 2.18 -30.64
C ALA A 704 -18.57 2.82 -31.96
N THR A 705 -17.41 2.39 -32.45
CA THR A 705 -16.89 2.80 -33.76
C THR A 705 -16.49 1.57 -34.59
N GLY A 706 -16.02 1.79 -35.83
CA GLY A 706 -15.53 0.71 -36.69
C GLY A 706 -14.40 -0.10 -36.04
N TYR A 707 -14.43 -1.42 -36.28
CA TYR A 707 -13.44 -2.36 -35.75
C TYR A 707 -12.02 -2.00 -36.19
N THR A 708 -11.10 -2.06 -35.23
CA THR A 708 -9.66 -1.91 -35.41
C THR A 708 -8.94 -3.11 -34.80
N ALA A 709 -7.98 -3.64 -35.54
CA ALA A 709 -7.08 -4.68 -35.05
C ALA A 709 -6.29 -4.11 -33.84
N PRO A 710 -6.34 -4.75 -32.67
CA PRO A 710 -5.72 -4.21 -31.46
C PRO A 710 -4.20 -4.20 -31.60
N ALA A 711 -3.61 -3.05 -31.29
CA ALA A 711 -2.18 -2.87 -31.25
C ALA A 711 -1.55 -3.56 -30.03
N THR A 712 -0.33 -4.07 -30.21
CA THR A 712 0.51 -4.54 -29.11
C THR A 712 0.68 -3.43 -28.07
N LYS A 713 0.37 -3.72 -26.80
CA LYS A 713 0.61 -2.79 -25.69
C LYS A 713 2.11 -2.60 -25.52
N ALA A 714 2.57 -1.35 -25.53
CA ALA A 714 3.93 -0.99 -25.19
C ALA A 714 3.98 -0.59 -23.71
N LEU A 715 4.92 -1.17 -22.96
CA LEU A 715 5.15 -0.85 -21.55
C LEU A 715 6.56 -0.29 -21.41
N THR A 716 6.67 0.83 -20.68
CA THR A 716 7.95 1.45 -20.30
C THR A 716 8.01 1.50 -18.78
N PRO A 717 8.56 0.44 -18.14
CA PRO A 717 8.79 0.42 -16.70
C PRO A 717 9.79 1.49 -16.29
N ILE A 718 9.58 2.11 -15.12
CA ILE A 718 10.46 3.15 -14.59
C ILE A 718 10.97 2.70 -13.21
N ASP A 719 12.28 2.43 -13.12
CA ASP A 719 12.91 2.16 -11.83
C ASP A 719 12.99 3.44 -10.98
N LEU A 720 12.20 3.47 -9.91
CA LEU A 720 12.18 4.56 -8.93
C LEU A 720 13.35 4.53 -7.94
N LYS A 721 14.22 3.51 -8.00
CA LYS A 721 15.38 3.31 -7.11
C LYS A 721 15.01 3.36 -5.62
N GLY A 722 13.89 2.72 -5.28
CA GLY A 722 13.35 2.70 -3.91
C GLY A 722 12.70 3.99 -3.43
N ASN A 723 12.50 4.99 -4.30
CA ASN A 723 11.70 6.18 -3.97
C ASN A 723 10.21 5.90 -4.18
N GLU A 724 9.37 6.55 -3.39
CA GLU A 724 7.94 6.68 -3.65
C GLU A 724 7.63 8.10 -4.12
N LEU A 725 6.66 8.25 -5.03
CA LEU A 725 6.12 9.54 -5.44
C LEU A 725 4.84 9.82 -4.65
N CYS A 726 4.87 10.84 -3.80
CA CYS A 726 3.74 11.21 -2.95
C CYS A 726 3.00 12.42 -3.52
N SER A 727 1.72 12.58 -3.14
CA SER A 727 0.94 13.81 -3.35
C SER A 727 0.35 14.33 -2.04
N LEU A 728 0.01 15.62 -2.01
CA LEU A 728 -0.54 16.31 -0.85
C LEU A 728 -1.89 16.97 -1.21
N PRO A 729 -2.83 17.10 -0.26
CA PRO A 729 -4.16 17.70 -0.49
C PRO A 729 -4.15 19.13 -1.03
N ASN A 730 -3.02 19.83 -0.93
CA ASN A 730 -2.83 21.18 -1.48
C ASN A 730 -2.43 21.19 -2.97
N GLY A 731 -2.39 20.03 -3.63
CA GLY A 731 -2.01 19.87 -5.05
C GLY A 731 -0.50 19.74 -5.29
N VAL A 732 0.33 19.76 -4.24
CA VAL A 732 1.77 19.50 -4.39
C VAL A 732 2.00 18.01 -4.58
N THR A 733 2.73 17.65 -5.63
CA THR A 733 3.08 16.26 -5.93
C THR A 733 4.51 16.13 -6.41
N ASP A 734 5.10 14.97 -6.17
CA ASP A 734 6.35 14.57 -6.83
C ASP A 734 6.10 14.29 -8.32
N GLU A 735 7.13 14.38 -9.15
CA GLU A 735 7.00 14.10 -10.58
C GLU A 735 8.17 13.24 -11.05
N VAL A 736 7.89 12.08 -11.64
CA VAL A 736 8.83 11.48 -12.59
C VAL A 736 8.66 12.18 -13.92
N VAL A 737 9.75 12.69 -14.49
CA VAL A 737 9.81 13.36 -15.79
C VAL A 737 10.75 12.60 -16.70
N ILE A 738 10.28 12.30 -17.91
CA ILE A 738 11.05 11.70 -19.00
C ILE A 738 11.19 12.76 -20.10
N ASP A 739 12.42 13.17 -20.43
CA ASP A 739 12.66 14.13 -21.53
C ASP A 739 12.61 13.47 -22.93
N ALA A 740 12.81 14.27 -23.98
CA ALA A 740 12.70 13.81 -25.36
C ALA A 740 13.83 12.84 -25.76
N GLU A 741 14.96 12.93 -25.08
CA GLU A 741 16.10 12.04 -25.22
C GLU A 741 15.91 10.73 -24.45
N GLY A 742 14.90 10.64 -23.58
CA GLY A 742 14.57 9.47 -22.75
C GLY A 742 15.17 9.47 -21.34
N ASN A 743 15.85 10.56 -20.93
CA ASN A 743 16.42 10.63 -19.58
C ASN A 743 15.32 10.83 -18.54
N VAL A 744 15.41 10.08 -17.44
CA VAL A 744 14.41 10.06 -16.38
C VAL A 744 14.94 10.77 -15.13
N SER A 745 14.17 11.75 -14.65
CA SER A 745 14.44 12.47 -13.40
C SER A 745 13.22 12.47 -12.50
N LEU A 746 13.41 12.18 -11.21
CA LEU A 746 12.40 12.30 -10.17
C LEU A 746 12.56 13.65 -9.46
N ILE A 747 11.54 14.50 -9.56
CA ILE A 747 11.44 15.77 -8.87
C ILE A 747 10.63 15.54 -7.58
N LYS A 748 11.33 15.38 -6.46
CA LYS A 748 10.73 15.30 -5.12
C LYS A 748 10.35 16.70 -4.66
N ARG A 749 9.05 16.94 -4.45
CA ARG A 749 8.50 18.12 -3.75
C ARG A 749 7.99 17.77 -2.36
N THR A 750 7.91 16.49 -2.04
CA THR A 750 7.46 15.95 -0.76
C THR A 750 8.57 15.13 -0.09
N LYS A 751 8.44 14.93 1.22
CA LYS A 751 9.30 14.05 2.00
C LYS A 751 8.48 13.31 3.06
N GLN A 752 8.77 12.03 3.24
CA GLN A 752 8.27 11.21 4.34
C GLN A 752 9.17 11.35 5.56
N TYR A 753 8.57 11.31 6.75
CA TYR A 753 9.27 11.57 8.00
C TYR A 753 8.56 10.89 9.18
N ASP A 754 9.33 10.16 9.99
CA ASP A 754 8.85 9.48 11.20
C ASP A 754 8.82 10.47 12.37
N TRP A 755 7.65 11.08 12.60
CA TRP A 755 7.50 12.16 13.56
C TRP A 755 7.58 11.67 15.01
N ASN A 756 8.31 12.41 15.84
CA ASN A 756 8.40 12.16 17.29
C ASN A 756 8.46 13.47 18.07
N CYS A 757 7.66 13.60 19.13
CA CYS A 757 7.64 14.78 19.97
C CYS A 757 9.02 15.06 20.60
N ALA A 758 9.59 16.20 20.25
CA ALA A 758 10.82 16.73 20.84
C ALA A 758 10.52 17.56 22.11
N GLN A 759 9.43 18.34 22.09
CA GLN A 759 9.00 19.21 23.20
C GLN A 759 7.48 19.41 23.21
N VAL A 760 6.91 19.70 24.39
CA VAL A 760 5.50 20.10 24.54
C VAL A 760 5.44 21.58 24.92
N ILE A 761 4.69 22.36 24.14
CA ILE A 761 4.45 23.79 24.37
C ILE A 761 3.04 23.96 24.96
N LYS A 762 2.94 24.65 26.09
CA LYS A 762 1.65 24.95 26.72
C LYS A 762 0.92 26.07 25.99
N GLY A 763 -0.32 25.84 25.61
CA GLY A 763 -1.21 26.83 25.01
C GLY A 763 -2.38 27.17 25.94
N THR A 764 -3.32 27.97 25.45
CA THR A 764 -4.55 28.30 26.18
C THR A 764 -5.66 27.35 25.74
N GLY A 765 -6.10 26.44 26.62
CA GLY A 765 -7.15 25.46 26.34
C GLY A 765 -6.67 24.15 25.70
N ARG A 766 -5.44 24.09 25.17
CA ARG A 766 -4.78 22.91 24.57
C ARG A 766 -3.26 23.04 24.66
N ASN A 767 -2.54 21.92 24.65
CA ASN A 767 -1.09 21.89 24.51
C ASN A 767 -0.70 21.50 23.07
N TYR A 768 0.56 21.76 22.70
CA TYR A 768 1.11 21.43 21.38
C TYR A 768 2.35 20.55 21.56
N ALA A 769 2.27 19.29 21.15
CA ALA A 769 3.44 18.43 21.02
C ALA A 769 4.12 18.75 19.68
N VAL A 770 5.42 19.05 19.66
CA VAL A 770 6.09 19.53 18.43
C VAL A 770 7.42 18.84 18.17
N ASP A 771 7.78 18.76 16.89
CA ASP A 771 9.05 18.25 16.39
C ASP A 771 9.67 19.21 15.36
N LYS A 772 10.99 19.39 15.39
CA LYS A 772 11.69 20.41 14.60
C LYS A 772 12.15 19.83 13.27
N VAL A 773 11.66 20.40 12.17
CA VAL A 773 11.91 19.91 10.81
C VAL A 773 12.46 21.05 9.96
N LEU A 774 13.74 21.00 9.61
CA LEU A 774 14.48 22.14 9.04
C LEU A 774 14.19 22.38 7.55
N ASP A 775 13.82 21.33 6.82
CA ASP A 775 13.62 21.31 5.37
C ASP A 775 12.16 21.37 4.92
N ILE A 776 11.24 21.72 5.83
CA ILE A 776 9.82 21.91 5.52
C ILE A 776 9.54 23.26 4.83
N GLY A 777 8.72 23.24 3.79
CA GLY A 777 8.31 24.40 2.99
C GLY A 777 7.11 25.13 3.56
N ALA A 778 6.93 26.41 3.21
CA ALA A 778 6.15 27.40 3.96
C ALA A 778 4.61 27.25 3.99
N ASN A 779 4.03 26.14 3.52
CA ASN A 779 2.59 26.02 3.29
C ASN A 779 1.88 25.19 4.37
N TYR A 780 1.06 25.83 5.22
CA TYR A 780 0.37 25.22 6.36
C TYR A 780 -0.53 24.01 6.03
N THR A 781 -1.01 23.89 4.79
CA THR A 781 -1.83 22.74 4.32
C THR A 781 -1.01 21.64 3.65
N GLY A 782 0.31 21.81 3.52
CA GLY A 782 1.21 20.89 2.85
C GLY A 782 1.68 19.71 3.71
N LEU A 783 0.77 19.01 4.39
CA LEU A 783 1.07 17.72 5.04
C LEU A 783 -0.13 16.77 5.15
N VAL A 784 0.16 15.46 5.21
CA VAL A 784 -0.72 14.37 5.64
C VAL A 784 0.01 13.49 6.67
N ALA A 785 -0.72 12.80 7.55
CA ALA A 785 -0.13 12.00 8.63
C ALA A 785 -1.01 10.81 9.04
N GLU A 786 -0.38 9.70 9.45
CA GLU A 786 -1.09 8.44 9.76
C GLU A 786 -1.95 8.49 11.02
N LYS A 787 -1.62 9.35 11.99
CA LYS A 787 -2.31 9.42 13.30
C LYS A 787 -2.98 10.78 13.55
N ALA A 788 -3.00 11.71 12.60
CA ALA A 788 -3.58 13.03 12.82
C ALA A 788 -4.12 13.66 11.53
N ILE A 789 -5.31 14.25 11.63
CA ILE A 789 -5.99 14.90 10.51
C ILE A 789 -5.67 16.41 10.40
N ASN A 790 -5.35 16.88 9.20
CA ASN A 790 -5.09 18.29 8.90
C ASN A 790 -6.38 18.99 8.39
N THR A 791 -7.29 19.32 9.31
CA THR A 791 -8.59 19.97 9.04
C THR A 791 -8.74 21.28 9.83
N VAL A 792 -9.83 22.02 9.64
CA VAL A 792 -10.12 23.26 10.39
C VAL A 792 -9.92 23.08 11.90
N ASN A 793 -9.08 23.92 12.51
CA ASN A 793 -8.49 23.82 13.86
C ASN A 793 -7.23 22.92 14.02
N ASN A 794 -6.67 22.40 12.92
CA ASN A 794 -5.40 21.69 12.75
C ASN A 794 -4.99 20.78 13.93
N THR A 795 -5.52 19.54 13.96
CA THR A 795 -5.03 18.50 14.89
C THR A 795 -3.54 18.25 14.69
N ILE A 796 -3.06 18.33 13.45
CA ILE A 796 -1.65 18.45 13.09
C ILE A 796 -1.47 19.65 12.15
N GLY A 797 -0.32 20.30 12.19
CA GLY A 797 0.01 21.43 11.32
C GLY A 797 1.50 21.78 11.32
N ILE A 798 1.87 22.81 10.57
CA ILE A 798 3.24 23.34 10.51
C ILE A 798 3.26 24.72 11.17
N CYS A 799 4.32 25.03 11.90
CA CYS A 799 4.57 26.37 12.43
C CYS A 799 5.92 26.92 11.94
N TYR A 800 5.96 28.23 11.68
CA TYR A 800 7.15 28.96 11.23
C TYR A 800 7.49 30.17 12.11
N VAL A 801 6.61 30.54 13.05
CA VAL A 801 6.61 31.88 13.69
C VAL A 801 7.86 32.13 14.57
N ASN A 802 8.63 31.08 14.90
CA ASN A 802 9.96 31.20 15.51
C ASN A 802 10.94 30.11 15.07
N GLN A 803 10.46 28.90 14.78
CA GLN A 803 11.25 27.74 14.32
C GLN A 803 10.37 26.92 13.36
N LYS A 804 10.97 26.31 12.34
CA LYS A 804 10.28 25.38 11.44
C LYS A 804 9.99 24.07 12.20
N MET A 805 8.72 23.76 12.41
CA MET A 805 8.31 22.59 13.20
C MET A 805 6.95 22.05 12.78
N ILE A 806 6.78 20.73 12.90
CA ILE A 806 5.49 20.05 12.78
C ILE A 806 4.91 19.92 14.19
N TYR A 807 3.71 20.47 14.41
CA TYR A 807 3.01 20.41 15.68
C TYR A 807 1.78 19.50 15.59
N VAL A 808 1.47 18.85 16.71
CA VAL A 808 0.25 18.11 16.96
C VAL A 808 -0.44 18.73 18.17
N THR A 809 -1.71 19.05 18.03
CA THR A 809 -2.54 19.57 19.11
C THR A 809 -2.96 18.42 20.04
N VAL A 810 -2.64 18.54 21.34
CA VAL A 810 -2.89 17.50 22.35
C VAL A 810 -3.69 18.06 23.54
N PRO A 811 -4.42 17.21 24.30
CA PRO A 811 -5.15 17.65 25.49
C PRO A 811 -4.23 18.29 26.54
N GLU A 812 -4.77 19.16 27.41
CA GLU A 812 -3.98 19.82 28.46
C GLU A 812 -3.34 18.84 29.47
N SER A 813 -3.90 17.63 29.60
CA SER A 813 -3.33 16.53 30.40
C SER A 813 -2.03 15.95 29.84
N VAL A 814 -1.76 16.12 28.54
CA VAL A 814 -0.49 15.74 27.91
C VAL A 814 0.50 16.88 28.11
N THR A 815 1.43 16.67 29.04
CA THR A 815 2.39 17.68 29.50
C THR A 815 3.86 17.30 29.27
N THR A 816 4.16 16.02 28.99
CA THR A 816 5.51 15.54 28.67
C THR A 816 5.60 14.98 27.24
N LYS A 817 6.82 14.92 26.69
CA LYS A 817 7.05 14.36 25.36
C LYS A 817 6.78 12.85 25.30
N GLU A 818 6.96 12.13 26.41
CA GLU A 818 6.69 10.70 26.53
C GLU A 818 5.19 10.42 26.39
N GLN A 819 4.34 11.22 27.06
CA GLN A 819 2.88 11.16 26.92
C GLN A 819 2.43 11.47 25.49
N ALA A 820 3.06 12.46 24.83
CA ALA A 820 2.78 12.76 23.44
C ALA A 820 3.23 11.63 22.48
N ASN A 821 4.38 11.02 22.74
CA ASN A 821 4.93 9.92 21.92
C ASN A 821 4.17 8.60 22.11
N GLN A 822 3.53 8.36 23.26
CA GLN A 822 2.60 7.24 23.43
C GLN A 822 1.39 7.32 22.47
N LEU A 823 0.93 8.53 22.15
CA LEU A 823 -0.20 8.74 21.24
C LEU A 823 0.26 8.85 19.77
N TYR A 824 1.29 9.65 19.52
CA TYR A 824 1.65 10.12 18.17
C TYR A 824 3.05 9.73 17.71
N GLY A 825 3.87 9.12 18.58
CA GLY A 825 5.25 8.75 18.26
C GLY A 825 5.33 7.74 17.12
N GLY A 826 6.37 7.89 16.30
CA GLY A 826 6.64 7.06 15.13
C GLY A 826 5.53 7.07 14.07
N MET A 827 4.65 8.09 14.03
CA MET A 827 3.71 8.21 12.91
C MET A 827 4.45 8.71 11.67
N LYS A 828 4.13 8.16 10.50
CA LYS A 828 4.59 8.76 9.26
C LYS A 828 3.83 10.05 8.99
N VAL A 829 4.59 11.08 8.63
CA VAL A 829 4.11 12.35 8.13
C VAL A 829 4.73 12.56 6.75
N ILE A 830 3.91 12.89 5.76
CA ILE A 830 4.38 13.36 4.46
C ILE A 830 4.18 14.87 4.43
N TYR A 831 5.22 15.64 4.15
CA TYR A 831 5.14 17.10 4.08
C TYR A 831 5.79 17.66 2.82
N GLN A 832 5.44 18.90 2.47
CA GLN A 832 6.05 19.67 1.39
C GLN A 832 7.46 20.13 1.76
N LEU A 833 8.45 19.81 0.92
CA LEU A 833 9.83 20.30 1.04
C LEU A 833 9.93 21.81 0.81
N ALA A 834 10.89 22.45 1.46
CA ALA A 834 11.21 23.87 1.25
C ALA A 834 11.79 24.14 -0.13
N GLU A 835 12.68 23.26 -0.58
CA GLU A 835 13.34 23.32 -1.88
C GLU A 835 13.17 21.94 -2.55
N PRO A 836 12.58 21.86 -3.77
CA PRO A 836 12.44 20.60 -4.49
C PRO A 836 13.80 19.95 -4.80
N GLN A 837 13.88 18.63 -4.68
CA GLN A 837 15.07 17.85 -5.00
C GLN A 837 14.90 17.14 -6.34
N THR A 838 15.95 17.07 -7.16
CA THR A 838 15.92 16.34 -8.44
C THR A 838 16.90 15.16 -8.39
N ILE A 839 16.39 13.96 -8.64
CA ILE A 839 17.12 12.69 -8.53
C ILE A 839 17.17 12.03 -9.93
N PRO A 840 18.35 11.80 -10.53
CA PRO A 840 18.47 11.12 -11.81
C PRO A 840 18.18 9.61 -11.68
N LEU A 841 17.08 9.16 -12.28
CA LEU A 841 16.68 7.76 -12.28
C LEU A 841 17.34 6.96 -13.42
N GLY A 842 17.73 7.60 -14.52
CA GLY A 842 18.51 6.94 -15.58
C GLY A 842 17.95 7.28 -16.95
N LYS A 843 17.75 6.26 -17.79
CA LYS A 843 17.27 6.42 -19.16
C LYS A 843 16.33 5.29 -19.55
N VAL A 844 15.26 5.62 -20.26
CA VAL A 844 14.27 4.68 -20.83
C VAL A 844 13.99 5.04 -22.29
N GLU A 845 13.45 4.10 -23.06
CA GLU A 845 12.90 4.40 -24.39
C GLU A 845 11.41 4.77 -24.26
N LEU A 846 11.04 5.93 -24.81
CA LEU A 846 9.64 6.38 -24.82
C LEU A 846 8.85 5.59 -25.88
N PRO A 847 7.68 5.05 -25.51
CA PRO A 847 6.91 4.19 -26.40
C PRO A 847 6.28 5.01 -27.53
N ALA A 848 6.12 4.37 -28.69
CA ALA A 848 5.39 4.96 -29.82
C ALA A 848 3.88 4.81 -29.63
N LEU A 849 3.15 5.89 -29.89
CA LEU A 849 1.70 5.84 -30.04
C LEU A 849 1.37 4.97 -31.27
N PRO A 850 0.57 3.90 -31.15
CA PRO A 850 0.43 2.91 -32.21
C PRO A 850 -0.43 3.37 -33.40
N GLU A 851 -1.37 4.29 -33.18
CA GLU A 851 -2.38 4.71 -34.16
C GLU A 851 -3.02 6.09 -33.85
N ALA A 852 -3.96 6.53 -34.70
CA ALA A 852 -4.68 7.80 -34.59
C ALA A 852 -5.45 8.00 -33.27
N THR A 853 -6.05 6.91 -32.76
CA THR A 853 -6.71 6.89 -31.46
C THR A 853 -5.87 6.05 -30.50
N SER A 854 -5.00 6.69 -29.73
CA SER A 854 -4.10 6.02 -28.78
C SER A 854 -4.51 6.28 -27.33
N ASN A 855 -4.25 5.28 -26.48
CA ASN A 855 -4.54 5.31 -25.05
C ASN A 855 -3.25 5.27 -24.24
N VAL A 856 -3.12 6.11 -23.21
CA VAL A 856 -1.92 6.20 -22.37
C VAL A 856 -2.29 6.32 -20.89
N TRP A 857 -1.67 5.51 -20.02
CA TRP A 857 -1.89 5.54 -18.57
C TRP A 857 -0.65 5.03 -17.80
N ASN A 858 -0.69 5.10 -16.47
CA ASN A 858 0.32 4.52 -15.59
C ASN A 858 -0.21 3.22 -14.96
N ASP A 859 0.47 2.10 -15.17
CA ASP A 859 0.14 0.81 -14.54
C ASP A 859 0.89 0.63 -13.21
N GLY A 860 0.73 1.62 -12.32
CA GLY A 860 1.34 1.62 -10.99
C GLY A 860 0.55 0.82 -9.95
N ASN A 861 1.06 0.76 -8.73
CA ASN A 861 0.37 0.14 -7.59
C ASN A 861 -0.91 0.90 -7.18
N ILE A 862 -1.02 2.18 -7.55
CA ILE A 862 -2.23 3.01 -7.47
C ILE A 862 -2.39 3.83 -8.76
N PRO A 863 -3.63 4.16 -9.20
CA PRO A 863 -3.84 5.03 -10.34
C PRO A 863 -3.23 6.42 -10.09
N ALA A 864 -2.47 6.92 -11.06
CA ALA A 864 -1.79 8.21 -10.98
C ALA A 864 -1.91 8.95 -12.31
N ASN A 865 -1.93 10.28 -12.27
CA ASN A 865 -1.98 11.09 -13.48
C ASN A 865 -0.69 10.89 -14.29
N VAL A 866 -0.86 10.63 -15.58
CA VAL A 866 0.19 10.76 -16.58
C VAL A 866 0.01 12.09 -17.29
N TYR A 867 1.12 12.73 -17.64
CA TYR A 867 1.16 13.82 -18.62
C TYR A 867 2.01 13.37 -19.81
N ILE A 868 1.57 13.67 -21.03
CA ILE A 868 2.37 13.44 -22.24
C ILE A 868 2.40 14.67 -23.15
N ASN A 869 3.52 14.82 -23.84
CA ASN A 869 3.68 15.68 -25.00
C ASN A 869 3.84 14.76 -26.22
N TYR A 870 3.02 14.90 -27.26
CA TYR A 870 2.97 13.98 -28.40
C TYR A 870 2.84 14.72 -29.73
N LEU A 871 3.09 14.04 -30.85
CA LEU A 871 2.81 14.58 -32.19
C LEU A 871 1.35 14.34 -32.57
N LYS A 872 0.67 15.36 -33.10
CA LYS A 872 -0.69 15.25 -33.62
C LYS A 872 -0.68 14.86 -35.09
N ASP A 873 -1.69 14.10 -35.54
CA ASP A 873 -1.95 13.85 -36.95
C ASP A 873 -2.50 15.13 -37.61
N VAL A 874 -1.72 15.70 -38.54
CA VAL A 874 -2.09 16.93 -39.27
C VAL A 874 -3.40 16.76 -40.05
N ASN A 875 -3.71 15.58 -40.59
CA ASN A 875 -4.94 15.38 -41.37
C ASN A 875 -6.18 15.44 -40.47
N ILE A 876 -6.10 14.83 -39.29
CA ILE A 876 -7.18 14.86 -38.29
C ILE A 876 -7.34 16.29 -37.77
N ALA A 877 -6.24 16.95 -37.38
CA ALA A 877 -6.27 18.34 -36.90
C ALA A 877 -6.83 19.31 -37.95
N PHE A 878 -6.54 19.08 -39.24
CA PHE A 878 -7.08 19.87 -40.35
C PHE A 878 -8.58 19.64 -40.56
N ALA A 879 -9.04 18.38 -40.61
CA ALA A 879 -10.47 18.06 -40.72
C ALA A 879 -11.29 18.64 -39.53
N ASP A 880 -10.71 18.63 -38.33
CA ASP A 880 -11.30 19.24 -37.13
C ASP A 880 -11.44 20.77 -37.27
N LEU A 881 -10.45 21.42 -37.88
CA LEU A 881 -10.46 22.85 -38.19
C LEU A 881 -11.50 23.19 -39.27
N GLU A 882 -11.60 22.39 -40.34
CA GLU A 882 -12.62 22.56 -41.38
C GLU A 882 -14.04 22.39 -40.81
N SER A 883 -14.25 21.39 -39.94
CA SER A 883 -15.51 21.17 -39.24
C SER A 883 -15.88 22.36 -38.34
N LYS A 884 -14.93 22.86 -37.54
CA LYS A 884 -15.13 24.05 -36.68
C LYS A 884 -15.37 25.33 -37.49
N LEU A 885 -14.66 25.52 -38.60
CA LEU A 885 -14.88 26.65 -39.51
C LEU A 885 -16.27 26.57 -40.14
N THR A 886 -16.70 25.39 -40.59
CA THR A 886 -18.04 25.16 -41.13
C THR A 886 -19.13 25.47 -40.09
N GLN A 887 -18.97 25.00 -38.86
CA GLN A 887 -19.88 25.31 -37.75
C GLN A 887 -19.90 26.80 -37.43
N ALA A 888 -18.75 27.48 -37.43
CA ALA A 888 -18.66 28.92 -37.21
C ALA A 888 -19.33 29.74 -38.34
N VAL A 889 -19.18 29.32 -39.60
CA VAL A 889 -19.86 29.93 -40.75
C VAL A 889 -21.37 29.73 -40.68
N VAL A 890 -21.83 28.52 -40.32
CA VAL A 890 -23.27 28.25 -40.10
C VAL A 890 -23.83 29.06 -38.93
N ALA A 891 -23.08 29.18 -37.82
CA ALA A 891 -23.49 29.99 -36.68
C ALA A 891 -23.49 31.50 -36.99
N ALA A 892 -22.57 31.99 -37.82
CA ALA A 892 -22.57 33.37 -38.31
C ALA A 892 -23.75 33.63 -39.26
N ALA A 893 -24.04 32.69 -40.18
CA ALA A 893 -25.17 32.77 -41.10
C ALA A 893 -26.54 32.64 -40.42
N ALA A 894 -26.60 32.06 -39.22
CA ALA A 894 -27.82 31.99 -38.39
C ALA A 894 -28.04 33.23 -37.50
N ASN A 895 -27.06 34.15 -37.44
CA ASN A 895 -27.13 35.42 -36.71
C ASN A 895 -27.23 36.65 -37.65
N LEU A 896 -27.43 36.41 -38.95
CA LEU A 896 -27.68 37.38 -40.02
C LEU A 896 -29.11 37.22 -40.55
#